data_AF-N9Y4Q4-F1
#
_entry.id   AF-N9Y4Q4-F1
#
_cell.length_a   1.000
_cell.length_b   1.000
_cell.length_c   1.000
_cell.angle_alpha   90.00
_cell.angle_beta   90.00
_cell.angle_gamma   90.00
#
_symmetry.space_group_name_H-M   'P 1'
#
loop_
_entity.id
_entity.type
_entity.pdbx_description
1 polymer ?
#
loop_
_entity_poly.entity_id
_entity_poly.type
_entity_poly.pdbx_seq_one_letter_code
_entity_poly.pdbx_strand_id
1 'polypeptide(L)'
;MGNLNEKIAKIILVIFIAGNFFNITVNAEEVNNIQSNIIKEEAKKENNVSDNNEDKELEKEKIIEEKKPELKEDIIKPEKEEEKKNKNVQKKKEIDLKGKKIIEDNTFKSYSSRAAKKEREPNGNMSTANLIKVNSGDYYTGDLTDYDYYYNDYDYYKFTLDYDAEVTLTFSHNEIPGDSNRYFNINIRNSQNFVYLDKYSRGYDRKLEYKIGLKKGTYYIRITDGYYYTSMNYNLSVTATKGNYEKEDNGEMTKATFLENNQKITGRISSYNDYDYYKLTIPNDGELTLNLETKNLPGDEYNYYQVNLMDSQLNKYISKNIKGKDGGYNEKIGIRKGTYYIQVTSYSNTLEDEAYKISYMFKANENYEAEFNDTAATANIMKLNTSKTGKIKSYSDYDYFKINLNKSEIYKLNFSHPLVGNFGSYYWRIKILDSKNKEYLTMNSKGGDSSLTKEVYLDAGTYYIKIDSYYYDNSDAQYSINLFEQNDWKNHWAKNEIQSAMNKGWVEKADLFRPEDAITRAEFVKIVNRAFGFKTKASNEPFIDVQTNNWYYDDVRIAIKAGYITTAQNKFRPNDPISREEVAAIVTTIKKNKDNNLDKIKKYKDYNKVSKWALSSVEGAIEKGYMGQGSLEFRPTANITRAEAVVTLSRIK
;
A
#
# COMPACT_ATOMS: atom_id res chain seq x y z
N MET A 1 -7.39 31.18 -18.18
CA MET A 1 -6.88 30.74 -16.85
C MET A 1 -5.48 30.12 -16.88
N GLY A 2 -5.12 29.23 -17.82
CA GLY A 2 -3.78 28.59 -17.81
C GLY A 2 -2.57 29.53 -17.91
N ASN A 3 -2.69 30.63 -18.65
CA ASN A 3 -1.58 31.58 -18.90
C ASN A 3 -1.37 32.61 -17.75
N LEU A 4 -2.37 32.78 -16.88
CA LEU A 4 -2.33 33.74 -15.76
C LEU A 4 -1.61 33.14 -14.54
N ASN A 5 -1.89 31.88 -14.22
CA ASN A 5 -1.23 31.17 -13.13
C ASN A 5 0.29 31.03 -13.37
N GLU A 6 0.71 30.89 -14.64
CA GLU A 6 2.12 30.78 -14.99
C GLU A 6 2.87 32.12 -14.86
N LYS A 7 2.20 33.26 -15.14
CA LYS A 7 2.76 34.60 -14.91
C LYS A 7 2.85 34.94 -13.42
N ILE A 8 1.83 34.60 -12.65
CA ILE A 8 1.82 34.79 -11.19
C ILE A 8 2.94 33.97 -10.53
N ALA A 9 3.12 32.71 -10.95
CA ALA A 9 4.21 31.86 -10.45
C ALA A 9 5.60 32.42 -10.76
N LYS A 10 5.82 32.99 -11.95
CA LYS A 10 7.10 33.62 -12.32
C LYS A 10 7.39 34.89 -11.52
N ILE A 11 6.38 35.70 -11.21
CA ILE A 11 6.55 36.92 -10.40
C ILE A 11 6.84 36.58 -8.94
N ILE A 12 6.13 35.60 -8.36
CA ILE A 12 6.39 35.11 -6.99
C ILE A 12 7.82 34.55 -6.88
N LEU A 13 8.29 33.82 -7.89
CA LEU A 13 9.65 33.29 -7.93
C LEU A 13 10.70 34.42 -7.97
N VAL A 14 10.46 35.50 -8.73
CA VAL A 14 11.37 36.66 -8.79
C VAL A 14 11.43 37.41 -7.45
N ILE A 15 10.29 37.58 -6.76
CA ILE A 15 10.22 38.21 -5.43
C ILE A 15 10.96 37.36 -4.39
N PHE A 16 10.83 36.03 -4.47
CA PHE A 16 11.50 35.10 -3.55
C PHE A 16 13.02 35.05 -3.77
N ILE A 17 13.47 35.16 -5.03
CA ILE A 17 14.90 35.24 -5.36
C ILE A 17 15.48 36.59 -4.92
N ALA A 18 14.75 37.70 -5.08
CA ALA A 18 15.20 39.02 -4.66
C ALA A 18 15.29 39.16 -3.11
N GLY A 19 14.35 38.57 -2.37
CA GLY A 19 14.36 38.57 -0.89
C GLY A 19 15.56 37.84 -0.29
N ASN A 20 16.00 36.74 -0.91
CA ASN A 20 17.18 35.98 -0.48
C ASN A 20 18.52 36.66 -0.79
N PHE A 21 18.57 37.58 -1.76
CA PHE A 21 19.80 38.31 -2.11
C PHE A 21 19.98 39.62 -1.34
N PHE A 22 18.92 40.24 -0.82
CA PHE A 22 18.98 41.57 -0.20
C PHE A 22 18.58 41.63 1.29
N ASN A 23 18.29 40.52 1.97
CA ASN A 23 17.87 40.52 3.39
C ASN A 23 16.68 41.49 3.66
N ILE A 24 15.71 41.52 2.75
CA ILE A 24 14.48 42.30 2.91
C ILE A 24 13.36 41.34 3.28
N THR A 25 12.75 41.53 4.45
CA THR A 25 11.56 40.78 4.88
C THR A 25 10.32 41.35 4.20
N VAL A 26 9.74 40.63 3.26
CA VAL A 26 8.48 41.04 2.61
C VAL A 26 7.31 40.45 3.39
N ASN A 27 6.38 41.30 3.85
CA ASN A 27 5.21 40.88 4.62
C ASN A 27 4.20 40.14 3.71
N ALA A 28 3.66 39.01 4.18
CA ALA A 28 2.64 38.23 3.46
C ALA A 28 1.38 39.04 3.08
N GLU A 29 1.07 40.08 3.86
CA GLU A 29 -0.06 40.99 3.59
C GLU A 29 0.17 41.88 2.36
N GLU A 30 1.42 42.27 2.08
CA GLU A 30 1.79 43.04 0.89
C GLU A 30 1.73 42.18 -0.38
N VAL A 31 2.14 40.91 -0.29
CA VAL A 31 2.06 39.95 -1.41
C VAL A 31 0.60 39.70 -1.81
N ASN A 32 -0.29 39.52 -0.83
CA ASN A 32 -1.72 39.35 -1.06
C ASN A 32 -2.38 40.61 -1.68
N ASN A 33 -1.95 41.81 -1.25
CA ASN A 33 -2.44 43.06 -1.84
C ASN A 33 -2.01 43.22 -3.30
N ILE A 34 -0.77 42.88 -3.65
CA ILE A 34 -0.28 42.89 -5.04
C ILE A 34 -1.07 41.90 -5.91
N GLN A 35 -1.32 40.69 -5.40
CA GLN A 35 -2.10 39.68 -6.11
C GLN A 35 -3.54 40.15 -6.37
N SER A 36 -4.17 40.80 -5.38
CA SER A 36 -5.53 41.34 -5.51
C SER A 36 -5.64 42.50 -6.52
N ASN A 37 -4.59 43.33 -6.62
CA ASN A 37 -4.56 44.48 -7.53
C ASN A 37 -4.32 44.05 -8.99
N ILE A 38 -3.50 43.01 -9.22
CA ILE A 38 -3.28 42.44 -10.56
C ILE A 38 -4.57 41.80 -11.10
N ILE A 39 -5.32 41.08 -10.25
CA ILE A 39 -6.62 40.49 -10.61
C ILE A 39 -7.64 41.59 -10.96
N LYS A 40 -7.63 42.71 -10.23
CA LYS A 40 -8.52 43.86 -10.50
C LYS A 40 -8.16 44.61 -11.79
N GLU A 41 -6.90 44.70 -12.17
CA GLU A 41 -6.48 45.35 -13.42
C GLU A 41 -6.76 44.49 -14.67
N GLU A 42 -6.66 43.16 -14.57
CA GLU A 42 -7.01 42.27 -15.68
C GLU A 42 -8.53 42.14 -15.87
N ALA A 43 -9.33 42.15 -14.80
CA ALA A 43 -10.80 42.21 -14.89
C ALA A 43 -11.30 43.49 -15.59
N LYS A 44 -10.53 44.59 -15.55
CA LYS A 44 -10.82 45.81 -16.31
C LYS A 44 -10.45 45.72 -17.80
N LYS A 45 -9.60 44.77 -18.20
CA LYS A 45 -9.21 44.55 -19.61
C LYS A 45 -10.14 43.57 -20.34
N GLU A 46 -10.85 42.69 -19.63
CA GLU A 46 -11.78 41.72 -20.25
C GLU A 46 -13.19 42.29 -20.52
N ASN A 47 -13.56 43.45 -19.97
CA ASN A 47 -14.90 44.06 -20.14
C ASN A 47 -15.07 45.00 -21.35
N ASN A 48 -14.20 44.93 -22.37
CA ASN A 48 -14.30 45.78 -23.56
C ASN A 48 -14.45 44.96 -24.86
N VAL A 49 -15.51 44.14 -24.99
CA VAL A 49 -15.99 43.62 -26.29
C VAL A 49 -17.53 43.42 -26.28
N SER A 50 -18.22 44.37 -26.93
CA SER A 50 -19.51 44.34 -27.68
C SER A 50 -20.67 43.38 -27.33
N ASP A 51 -21.78 43.98 -26.90
CA ASP A 51 -23.13 44.08 -27.52
C ASP A 51 -23.93 42.89 -28.13
N ASN A 52 -25.24 42.97 -27.83
CA ASN A 52 -26.46 42.50 -28.54
C ASN A 52 -27.01 41.08 -28.28
N ASN A 53 -28.02 40.97 -27.39
CA ASN A 53 -29.45 40.95 -27.78
C ASN A 53 -30.39 40.64 -26.58
N GLU A 54 -31.42 41.50 -26.49
CA GLU A 54 -32.77 41.41 -25.91
C GLU A 54 -33.41 39.98 -26.00
N ASP A 55 -34.36 39.51 -25.18
CA ASP A 55 -35.37 40.17 -24.34
C ASP A 55 -36.19 39.17 -23.47
N LYS A 56 -36.97 39.71 -22.53
CA LYS A 56 -38.12 39.18 -21.72
C LYS A 56 -37.85 38.63 -20.31
N GLU A 57 -38.04 39.44 -19.25
CA GLU A 57 -39.30 39.76 -18.49
C GLU A 57 -39.53 38.76 -17.33
N LEU A 58 -39.86 39.08 -16.06
CA LEU A 58 -40.58 40.21 -15.43
C LEU A 58 -40.31 40.27 -13.90
N GLU A 59 -40.17 41.51 -13.39
CA GLU A 59 -40.62 42.12 -12.11
C GLU A 59 -40.65 41.34 -10.76
N LYS A 60 -40.00 41.90 -9.72
CA LYS A 60 -40.59 42.85 -8.74
C LYS A 60 -39.56 43.31 -7.68
N GLU A 61 -39.39 44.63 -7.57
CA GLU A 61 -38.64 45.34 -6.52
C GLU A 61 -39.44 45.44 -5.19
N LYS A 62 -38.73 45.46 -4.04
CA LYS A 62 -38.99 46.39 -2.92
C LYS A 62 -37.87 46.42 -1.85
N ILE A 63 -37.16 47.54 -1.90
CA ILE A 63 -36.40 48.41 -0.97
C ILE A 63 -36.45 48.19 0.58
N ILE A 64 -35.35 48.66 1.22
CA ILE A 64 -35.11 49.26 2.60
C ILE A 64 -34.54 48.27 3.62
N GLU A 65 -33.23 48.26 3.96
CA GLU A 65 -32.36 49.21 4.71
C GLU A 65 -32.46 49.12 6.25
N GLU A 66 -31.27 49.02 6.87
CA GLU A 66 -30.88 49.28 8.27
C GLU A 66 -31.39 48.40 9.44
N LYS A 67 -30.44 47.89 10.26
CA LYS A 67 -30.13 48.42 11.61
C LYS A 67 -29.04 47.62 12.37
N LYS A 68 -27.94 48.31 12.69
CA LYS A 68 -27.16 48.12 13.93
C LYS A 68 -27.93 48.75 15.10
N PRO A 69 -27.75 48.29 16.36
CA PRO A 69 -28.00 49.12 17.53
C PRO A 69 -26.69 49.50 18.24
N GLU A 70 -26.50 50.80 18.41
CA GLU A 70 -25.81 51.42 19.55
C GLU A 70 -26.83 51.69 20.66
N LEU A 71 -26.39 51.69 21.92
CA LEU A 71 -27.13 52.26 23.05
C LEU A 71 -26.20 53.22 23.81
N LYS A 72 -26.72 54.43 24.04
CA LYS A 72 -26.11 55.62 24.65
C LYS A 72 -26.38 55.71 26.17
N GLU A 73 -25.42 56.29 26.90
CA GLU A 73 -25.48 57.42 27.88
C GLU A 73 -26.87 57.79 28.50
N ASP A 74 -27.06 58.25 29.77
CA ASP A 74 -26.16 58.80 30.78
C ASP A 74 -26.90 59.19 32.11
N ILE A 75 -26.09 59.51 33.15
CA ILE A 75 -26.28 60.46 34.30
C ILE A 75 -27.29 60.16 35.45
N ILE A 76 -26.78 60.12 36.71
CA ILE A 76 -27.01 61.07 37.84
C ILE A 76 -25.96 60.84 38.97
N LYS A 77 -25.38 61.94 39.48
CA LYS A 77 -24.50 62.11 40.69
C LYS A 77 -25.36 62.70 41.85
N PRO A 78 -24.98 62.64 43.16
CA PRO A 78 -23.79 63.36 43.69
C PRO A 78 -23.06 62.78 44.94
N GLU A 79 -21.83 63.32 45.19
CA GLU A 79 -21.12 63.66 46.46
C GLU A 79 -21.15 62.68 47.67
N LYS A 80 -20.16 62.49 48.56
CA LYS A 80 -18.83 63.01 48.99
C LYS A 80 -18.34 61.92 50.00
N GLU A 81 -17.07 61.53 50.16
CA GLU A 81 -16.13 62.07 51.16
C GLU A 81 -14.84 61.23 51.20
N GLU A 82 -13.72 61.93 51.41
CA GLU A 82 -12.46 61.52 52.05
C GLU A 82 -11.43 60.61 51.34
N GLU A 83 -10.50 61.29 50.66
CA GLU A 83 -9.07 61.04 50.75
C GLU A 83 -8.58 60.88 52.20
N LYS A 84 -7.90 59.76 52.51
CA LYS A 84 -6.65 59.72 53.31
C LYS A 84 -6.11 58.29 53.52
N LYS A 85 -4.78 58.17 53.37
CA LYS A 85 -3.85 57.10 53.82
C LYS A 85 -3.64 55.93 52.84
N ASN A 86 -2.57 55.99 52.04
CA ASN A 86 -1.18 55.60 52.34
C ASN A 86 -0.88 54.22 51.72
N LYS A 87 -0.09 54.15 50.65
CA LYS A 87 1.38 53.91 50.74
C LYS A 87 1.72 52.93 51.88
N ASN A 88 1.59 51.63 51.62
CA ASN A 88 2.40 50.54 52.20
C ASN A 88 1.87 49.16 51.75
N VAL A 89 2.24 48.71 50.55
CA VAL A 89 2.28 47.27 50.21
C VAL A 89 3.60 46.96 49.49
N GLN A 90 4.70 47.46 50.07
CA GLN A 90 6.07 46.98 49.86
C GLN A 90 6.72 46.92 51.24
N LYS A 91 6.15 46.08 52.11
CA LYS A 91 6.68 45.62 53.41
C LYS A 91 5.63 44.70 54.05
N LYS A 92 5.48 43.50 53.48
CA LYS A 92 4.81 42.37 54.16
C LYS A 92 5.10 41.07 53.40
N LYS A 93 6.30 40.55 53.59
CA LYS A 93 6.59 39.10 53.46
C LYS A 93 7.84 38.68 54.25
N GLU A 94 8.21 39.46 55.28
CA GLU A 94 8.87 38.93 56.47
C GLU A 94 7.79 38.86 57.56
N ILE A 95 7.83 37.80 58.36
CA ILE A 95 6.82 37.40 59.35
C ILE A 95 5.66 36.59 58.75
N ASP A 96 5.92 35.32 58.43
CA ASP A 96 5.27 34.21 59.14
C ASP A 96 6.08 32.91 59.01
N LEU A 97 7.22 32.83 59.71
CA LEU A 97 8.05 31.62 59.84
C LEU A 97 8.09 31.09 61.27
N LYS A 98 7.12 31.46 62.11
CA LYS A 98 7.02 30.96 63.49
C LYS A 98 5.66 30.33 63.74
N GLY A 99 5.56 29.05 63.42
CA GLY A 99 4.54 28.18 64.02
C GLY A 99 3.72 27.35 63.06
N LYS A 100 4.35 26.52 62.21
CA LYS A 100 3.72 25.28 61.77
C LYS A 100 4.72 24.15 61.87
N LYS A 101 4.40 23.25 62.80
CA LYS A 101 5.07 21.98 63.08
C LYS A 101 5.20 21.23 61.75
N ILE A 102 6.44 21.09 61.28
CA ILE A 102 6.80 20.24 60.16
C ILE A 102 6.33 18.83 60.54
N ILE A 103 5.33 18.31 59.83
CA ILE A 103 5.12 16.87 59.78
C ILE A 103 6.25 16.39 58.86
N GLU A 104 7.27 15.78 59.46
CA GLU A 104 8.31 15.06 58.72
C GLU A 104 7.64 13.91 57.96
N ASP A 105 7.25 14.17 56.71
CA ASP A 105 6.77 13.14 55.82
C ASP A 105 7.99 12.39 55.26
N ASN A 106 8.15 11.15 55.70
CA ASN A 106 9.29 10.25 55.49
C ASN A 106 9.50 9.81 54.02
N THR A 107 8.95 10.50 53.03
CA THR A 107 9.15 10.14 51.60
C THR A 107 10.47 10.66 51.02
N PHE A 108 11.09 11.68 51.65
CA PHE A 108 12.48 12.09 51.39
C PHE A 108 13.52 11.03 51.82
N LYS A 109 13.13 10.04 52.66
CA LYS A 109 14.02 8.93 53.09
C LYS A 109 14.20 7.83 52.04
N SER A 110 13.53 7.87 50.89
CA SER A 110 13.83 6.90 49.82
C SER A 110 15.20 7.13 49.13
N TYR A 111 15.85 8.28 49.39
CA TYR A 111 17.24 8.54 48.97
C TYR A 111 18.30 8.13 50.01
N SER A 112 17.92 7.48 51.12
CA SER A 112 18.78 7.27 52.32
C SER A 112 19.92 6.24 52.20
N SER A 113 20.50 6.03 51.01
CA SER A 113 21.77 5.29 50.86
C SER A 113 22.72 5.81 49.79
N ARG A 114 22.42 6.93 49.10
CA ARG A 114 23.24 7.44 47.98
C ARG A 114 23.80 8.84 48.27
N ALA A 115 25.03 9.10 47.82
CA ALA A 115 25.71 10.36 48.08
C ALA A 115 25.14 11.49 47.21
N ALA A 116 24.47 12.47 47.83
CA ALA A 116 24.09 13.73 47.20
C ALA A 116 25.36 14.51 46.80
N LYS A 117 25.43 15.02 45.56
CA LYS A 117 26.49 15.94 45.13
C LYS A 117 25.92 17.36 45.04
N LYS A 118 26.35 18.25 45.93
CA LYS A 118 25.96 19.67 45.85
C LYS A 118 26.59 20.31 44.61
N GLU A 119 25.82 21.15 43.94
CA GLU A 119 26.29 22.01 42.86
C GLU A 119 27.43 22.93 43.34
N ARG A 120 28.13 23.55 42.37
CA ARG A 120 29.28 24.39 42.64
C ARG A 120 29.25 25.66 41.80
N GLU A 121 29.07 26.79 42.48
CA GLU A 121 29.08 28.12 41.87
C GLU A 121 30.49 28.62 41.50
N PRO A 122 30.62 29.46 40.46
CA PRO A 122 29.55 29.89 39.54
C PRO A 122 29.23 28.80 38.49
N ASN A 123 27.96 28.45 38.28
CA ASN A 123 27.52 27.50 37.25
C ASN A 123 26.58 28.14 36.19
N GLY A 124 26.44 29.48 36.22
CA GLY A 124 25.58 30.35 35.42
C GLY A 124 25.58 30.19 33.89
N ASN A 125 26.50 29.41 33.32
CA ASN A 125 26.65 29.24 31.87
C ASN A 125 27.31 27.90 31.49
N MET A 126 27.25 27.55 30.20
CA MET A 126 27.80 26.28 29.69
C MET A 126 29.30 26.07 29.93
N SER A 127 30.09 27.14 30.07
CA SER A 127 31.54 27.01 30.29
C SER A 127 31.88 26.65 31.75
N THR A 128 30.99 26.99 32.68
CA THR A 128 31.15 26.71 34.11
C THR A 128 30.23 25.60 34.63
N ALA A 129 29.50 24.94 33.72
CA ALA A 129 28.52 23.91 34.03
C ALA A 129 29.07 22.77 34.91
N ASN A 130 28.31 22.39 35.93
CA ASN A 130 28.65 21.27 36.81
C ASN A 130 28.51 19.92 36.09
N LEU A 131 29.47 19.01 36.30
CA LEU A 131 29.47 17.72 35.60
C LEU A 131 28.52 16.71 36.24
N ILE A 132 27.60 16.18 35.43
CA ILE A 132 26.74 15.04 35.78
C ILE A 132 27.30 13.79 35.13
N LYS A 133 27.58 12.78 35.97
CA LYS A 133 27.89 11.43 35.52
C LYS A 133 26.59 10.66 35.23
N VAL A 134 26.36 10.35 33.96
CA VAL A 134 25.21 9.55 33.51
C VAL A 134 25.26 8.15 34.12
N ASN A 135 24.12 7.61 34.54
CA ASN A 135 23.98 6.26 35.12
C ASN A 135 24.80 6.03 36.41
N SER A 136 25.26 7.08 37.11
CA SER A 136 26.03 6.88 38.34
C SER A 136 25.17 6.42 39.53
N GLY A 137 23.85 6.63 39.45
CA GLY A 137 22.94 6.45 40.58
C GLY A 137 22.98 7.61 41.60
N ASP A 138 23.92 8.56 41.43
CA ASP A 138 24.00 9.78 42.21
C ASP A 138 22.86 10.75 41.83
N TYR A 139 22.50 11.63 42.75
CA TYR A 139 21.68 12.80 42.48
C TYR A 139 22.45 14.07 42.84
N TYR A 140 22.22 15.12 42.05
CA TYR A 140 22.88 16.42 42.16
C TYR A 140 21.88 17.40 42.74
N THR A 141 22.29 18.15 43.77
CA THR A 141 21.40 19.08 44.48
C THR A 141 21.81 20.50 44.20
N GLY A 142 20.87 21.32 43.78
CA GLY A 142 21.09 22.75 43.54
C GLY A 142 20.01 23.63 44.14
N ASP A 143 20.25 24.93 44.18
CA ASP A 143 19.40 25.99 44.70
C ASP A 143 19.57 27.28 43.87
N LEU A 144 18.47 27.90 43.44
CA LEU A 144 18.50 29.12 42.60
C LEU A 144 18.64 30.39 43.45
N THR A 145 19.59 30.42 44.40
CA THR A 145 19.64 31.47 45.43
C THR A 145 20.56 32.65 45.16
N ASP A 146 21.33 32.67 44.07
CA ASP A 146 22.24 33.78 43.74
C ASP A 146 21.49 34.91 43.00
N TYR A 147 20.49 35.46 43.70
CA TYR A 147 19.63 36.53 43.19
C TYR A 147 20.29 37.90 43.41
N ASP A 148 21.09 38.36 42.46
CA ASP A 148 21.33 39.80 42.30
C ASP A 148 20.14 40.41 41.53
N TYR A 149 19.60 41.54 41.99
CA TYR A 149 18.29 42.12 41.60
C TYR A 149 18.13 42.40 40.08
N TYR A 150 19.18 42.19 39.29
CA TYR A 150 19.28 42.42 37.85
C TYR A 150 19.54 41.18 36.99
N TYR A 151 19.76 39.98 37.58
CA TYR A 151 20.12 38.77 36.84
C TYR A 151 19.22 37.58 37.21
N ASN A 152 18.87 36.78 36.20
CA ASN A 152 18.22 35.48 36.41
C ASN A 152 19.29 34.47 36.85
N ASP A 153 19.02 33.70 37.90
CA ASP A 153 19.88 32.59 38.31
C ASP A 153 19.73 31.41 37.33
N TYR A 154 20.85 30.81 36.94
CA TYR A 154 20.92 29.81 35.89
C TYR A 154 21.87 28.67 36.25
N ASP A 155 21.33 27.55 36.70
CA ASP A 155 22.18 26.39 36.93
C ASP A 155 22.39 25.59 35.64
N TYR A 156 23.64 25.54 35.18
CA TYR A 156 24.03 24.65 34.09
C TYR A 156 24.71 23.39 34.61
N TYR A 157 24.23 22.26 34.10
CA TYR A 157 24.86 20.95 34.26
C TYR A 157 25.28 20.41 32.91
N LYS A 158 26.39 19.68 32.84
CA LYS A 158 26.94 19.07 31.63
C LYS A 158 26.99 17.56 31.79
N PHE A 159 26.47 16.83 30.81
CA PHE A 159 26.62 15.38 30.73
C PHE A 159 27.07 14.95 29.33
N THR A 160 27.63 13.75 29.21
CA THR A 160 28.09 13.20 27.93
C THR A 160 27.53 11.79 27.76
N LEU A 161 27.04 11.51 26.56
CA LEU A 161 26.61 10.20 26.12
C LEU A 161 27.71 9.60 25.25
N ASP A 162 28.12 8.37 25.58
CA ASP A 162 29.12 7.63 24.81
C ASP A 162 28.52 6.85 23.63
N TYR A 163 27.19 6.77 23.58
CA TYR A 163 26.39 6.08 22.58
C TYR A 163 25.01 6.77 22.44
N ASP A 164 24.33 6.55 21.31
CA ASP A 164 22.93 6.96 21.14
C ASP A 164 22.05 6.27 22.18
N ALA A 165 21.22 7.03 22.89
CA ALA A 165 20.47 6.53 24.04
C ALA A 165 19.14 7.27 24.24
N GLU A 166 18.18 6.59 24.87
CA GLU A 166 17.09 7.28 25.56
C GLU A 166 17.61 7.80 26.89
N VAL A 167 17.63 9.13 27.01
CA VAL A 167 17.98 9.84 28.24
C VAL A 167 16.72 10.01 29.06
N THR A 168 16.76 9.58 30.32
CA THR A 168 15.76 9.95 31.33
C THR A 168 16.36 11.01 32.25
N LEU A 169 15.77 12.20 32.23
CA LEU A 169 16.03 13.29 33.14
C LEU A 169 15.05 13.18 34.31
N THR A 170 15.57 13.00 35.52
CA THR A 170 14.75 13.02 36.74
C THR A 170 14.99 14.32 37.49
N PHE A 171 13.93 15.07 37.71
CA PHE A 171 13.93 16.31 38.48
C PHE A 171 12.98 16.17 39.68
N SER A 172 13.35 16.69 40.83
CA SER A 172 12.47 16.68 42.01
C SER A 172 12.77 17.84 42.94
N HIS A 173 11.76 18.35 43.62
CA HIS A 173 11.90 19.34 44.68
C HIS A 173 10.87 19.07 45.78
N ASN A 174 11.00 19.76 46.91
CA ASN A 174 9.96 19.74 47.93
C ASN A 174 8.67 20.32 47.38
N GLU A 175 7.54 19.70 47.70
CA GLU A 175 6.23 20.25 47.34
C GLU A 175 6.00 21.62 48.00
N ILE A 176 5.40 22.54 47.25
CA ILE A 176 4.76 23.76 47.74
C ILE A 176 3.25 23.46 47.80
N PRO A 177 2.70 23.12 48.99
CA PRO A 177 1.35 22.60 49.09
C PRO A 177 0.31 23.58 48.57
N GLY A 178 -0.58 23.11 47.68
CA GLY A 178 -1.68 23.90 47.14
C GLY A 178 -1.28 24.90 46.05
N ASP A 179 -0.04 24.86 45.56
CA ASP A 179 0.43 25.79 44.52
C ASP A 179 0.62 25.09 43.15
N SER A 180 -0.14 25.57 42.16
CA SER A 180 -0.10 25.08 40.77
C SER A 180 0.79 25.91 39.84
N ASN A 181 1.46 26.92 40.38
CA ASN A 181 2.34 27.81 39.63
C ASN A 181 3.62 27.11 39.18
N ARG A 182 4.21 27.61 38.11
CA ARG A 182 5.48 27.12 37.54
C ARG A 182 6.66 27.77 38.27
N TYR A 183 7.51 26.94 38.86
CA TYR A 183 8.64 27.37 39.68
C TYR A 183 9.99 27.09 39.04
N PHE A 184 10.10 26.04 38.23
CA PHE A 184 11.35 25.70 37.56
C PHE A 184 11.11 25.50 36.07
N ASN A 185 11.96 26.08 35.24
CA ASN A 185 12.10 25.70 33.83
C ASN A 185 13.31 24.76 33.70
N ILE A 186 13.13 23.68 32.95
CA ILE A 186 14.08 22.57 32.86
C ILE A 186 14.31 22.29 31.38
N ASN A 187 15.53 22.50 30.89
CA ASN A 187 15.82 22.32 29.48
C ASN A 187 17.03 21.42 29.24
N ILE A 188 16.99 20.60 28.19
CA ILE A 188 18.18 19.93 27.64
C ILE A 188 18.56 20.60 26.31
N ARG A 189 19.85 20.90 26.14
CA ARG A 189 20.37 21.62 24.96
C ARG A 189 21.77 21.17 24.54
N ASN A 190 22.16 21.50 23.31
CA ASN A 190 23.56 21.34 22.86
C ASN A 190 24.40 22.60 23.17
N SER A 191 25.70 22.52 22.83
CA SER A 191 26.66 23.64 22.95
C SER A 191 26.34 24.87 22.09
N GLN A 192 25.48 24.73 21.08
CA GLN A 192 25.00 25.81 20.21
C GLN A 192 23.67 26.40 20.71
N ASN A 193 23.26 26.02 21.93
CA ASN A 193 22.02 26.48 22.58
C ASN A 193 20.72 26.04 21.89
N PHE A 194 20.76 25.05 21.00
CA PHE A 194 19.56 24.41 20.49
C PHE A 194 18.92 23.56 21.60
N VAL A 195 17.62 23.74 21.82
CA VAL A 195 16.86 23.09 22.90
C VAL A 195 16.17 21.85 22.35
N TYR A 196 16.51 20.68 22.90
CA TYR A 196 15.86 19.40 22.58
C TYR A 196 14.67 19.11 23.49
N LEU A 197 14.73 19.57 24.74
CA LEU A 197 13.69 19.37 25.73
C LEU A 197 13.44 20.68 26.45
N ASP A 198 12.17 21.09 26.53
CA ASP A 198 11.72 22.27 27.26
C ASP A 198 10.49 21.92 28.11
N LYS A 199 10.70 21.82 29.42
CA LYS A 199 9.66 21.41 30.39
C LYS A 199 9.72 22.33 31.61
N TYR A 200 8.73 22.19 32.48
CA TYR A 200 8.64 22.97 33.70
C TYR A 200 8.10 22.13 34.86
N SER A 201 8.49 22.50 36.07
CA SER A 201 7.98 21.93 37.31
C SER A 201 7.08 22.91 38.04
N ARG A 202 5.92 22.45 38.50
CA ARG A 202 4.98 23.21 39.34
C ARG A 202 5.21 22.96 40.82
N GLY A 203 4.62 23.79 41.68
CA GLY A 203 4.76 23.68 43.13
C GLY A 203 4.43 22.30 43.68
N TYR A 204 3.42 21.61 43.13
CA TYR A 204 3.02 20.27 43.55
C TYR A 204 3.80 19.12 42.90
N ASP A 205 4.67 19.37 41.91
CA ASP A 205 5.39 18.35 41.17
C ASP A 205 6.58 17.80 41.98
N ARG A 206 6.31 16.83 42.86
CA ARG A 206 7.33 16.23 43.75
C ARG A 206 8.50 15.58 42.99
N LYS A 207 8.20 14.92 41.87
CA LYS A 207 9.17 14.20 41.04
C LYS A 207 8.65 14.09 39.62
N LEU A 208 9.49 14.48 38.67
CA LEU A 208 9.23 14.47 37.24
C LEU A 208 10.30 13.61 36.55
N GLU A 209 9.86 12.83 35.55
CA GLU A 209 10.74 12.02 34.72
C GLU A 209 10.43 12.34 33.26
N TYR A 210 11.41 12.91 32.56
CA TYR A 210 11.31 13.23 31.15
C TYR A 210 12.24 12.36 30.33
N LYS A 211 11.73 11.81 29.23
CA LYS A 211 12.47 10.88 28.36
C LYS A 211 12.66 11.48 26.98
N ILE A 212 13.87 11.41 26.46
CA ILE A 212 14.21 11.91 25.13
C ILE A 212 15.30 11.06 24.49
N GLY A 213 15.14 10.77 23.20
CA GLY A 213 16.13 10.05 22.42
C GLY A 213 17.22 11.00 21.91
N LEU A 214 18.47 10.81 22.33
CA LEU A 214 19.59 11.68 21.97
C LEU A 214 20.73 10.89 21.31
N LYS A 215 21.39 11.52 20.33
CA LYS A 215 22.61 10.99 19.70
C LYS A 215 23.77 11.00 20.71
N LYS A 216 24.78 10.17 20.48
CA LYS A 216 26.08 10.27 21.16
C LYS A 216 26.57 11.73 21.09
N GLY A 217 26.95 12.30 22.23
CA GLY A 217 27.37 13.70 22.28
C GLY A 217 27.39 14.28 23.69
N THR A 218 27.72 15.57 23.75
CA THR A 218 27.72 16.35 24.99
C THR A 218 26.50 17.26 25.02
N TYR A 219 25.83 17.27 26.16
CA TYR A 219 24.59 18.01 26.37
C TYR A 219 24.65 18.79 27.68
N TYR A 220 23.81 19.80 27.75
CA TYR A 220 23.68 20.68 28.90
C TYR A 220 22.24 20.66 29.39
N ILE A 221 22.07 20.55 30.70
CA ILE A 221 20.80 20.81 31.36
C ILE A 221 20.88 22.24 31.89
N ARG A 222 19.85 23.03 31.64
CA ARG A 222 19.69 24.36 32.23
C ARG A 222 18.46 24.34 33.14
N ILE A 223 18.65 24.70 34.40
CA ILE A 223 17.57 24.96 35.36
C ILE A 223 17.50 26.46 35.59
N THR A 224 16.28 27.00 35.57
CA THR A 224 16.03 28.44 35.81
C THR A 224 14.75 28.59 36.59
N ASP A 225 14.52 29.78 37.15
CA ASP A 225 13.20 30.12 37.67
C ASP A 225 12.12 30.03 36.59
N GLY A 226 10.93 29.61 37.02
CA GLY A 226 9.71 29.61 36.25
C GLY A 226 9.09 31.01 36.15
N TYR A 227 7.76 31.08 36.22
CA TYR A 227 7.06 32.37 36.38
C TYR A 227 7.21 32.93 37.80
N TYR A 228 7.50 32.06 38.75
CA TYR A 228 7.66 32.38 40.16
C TYR A 228 9.02 31.93 40.62
N TYR A 229 9.68 32.82 41.36
CA TYR A 229 10.97 32.54 41.98
C TYR A 229 10.81 31.62 43.18
N THR A 230 11.78 30.73 43.40
CA THR A 230 11.88 29.96 44.64
C THR A 230 13.32 29.67 45.02
N SER A 231 13.65 29.86 46.30
CA SER A 231 14.94 29.48 46.89
C SER A 231 14.98 28.01 47.32
N MET A 232 14.10 27.16 46.76
CA MET A 232 14.00 25.76 47.14
C MET A 232 15.08 24.94 46.46
N ASN A 233 15.64 24.02 47.23
CA ASN A 233 16.55 23.03 46.67
C ASN A 233 15.80 22.08 45.72
N TYR A 234 16.44 21.74 44.62
CA TYR A 234 16.02 20.68 43.72
C TYR A 234 17.06 19.55 43.69
N ASN A 235 16.65 18.39 43.20
CA ASN A 235 17.52 17.26 42.90
C ASN A 235 17.39 16.89 41.42
N LEU A 236 18.53 16.55 40.83
CA LEU A 236 18.67 16.22 39.42
C LEU A 236 19.43 14.90 39.27
N SER A 237 18.98 14.03 38.36
CA SER A 237 19.78 12.89 37.92
C SER A 237 19.52 12.57 36.45
N VAL A 238 20.51 11.95 35.82
CA VAL A 238 20.47 11.59 34.41
C VAL A 238 20.81 10.11 34.27
N THR A 239 19.90 9.37 33.65
CA THR A 239 20.14 8.00 33.22
C THR A 239 20.03 7.90 31.70
N ALA A 240 20.75 6.96 31.10
CA ALA A 240 20.74 6.75 29.67
C ALA A 240 20.71 5.25 29.36
N THR A 241 19.68 4.83 28.62
CA THR A 241 19.47 3.43 28.24
C THR A 241 19.77 3.25 26.77
N LYS A 242 20.63 2.28 26.44
CA LYS A 242 20.90 1.91 25.04
C LYS A 242 19.70 1.15 24.48
N GLY A 243 19.29 1.48 23.26
CA GLY A 243 18.19 0.80 22.59
C GLY A 243 17.84 1.46 21.25
N ASN A 244 16.72 1.06 20.67
CA ASN A 244 16.20 1.64 19.45
C ASN A 244 15.19 2.74 19.80
N TYR A 245 15.70 3.96 19.83
CA TYR A 245 14.94 5.16 20.12
C TYR A 245 15.08 6.16 18.98
N GLU A 246 14.13 7.07 18.88
CA GLU A 246 14.28 8.23 18.01
C GLU A 246 15.52 9.05 18.41
N LYS A 247 15.97 9.91 17.51
CA LYS A 247 17.23 10.64 17.69
C LYS A 247 17.01 12.11 17.39
N GLU A 248 16.64 12.83 18.43
CA GLU A 248 16.37 14.25 18.35
C GLU A 248 17.64 15.05 17.96
N ASP A 249 17.53 16.11 17.17
CA ASP A 249 16.30 16.65 16.55
C ASP A 249 15.94 15.87 15.28
N ASN A 250 14.74 15.31 15.19
CA ASN A 250 14.17 14.68 13.99
C ASN A 250 12.88 15.36 13.48
N GLY A 251 12.70 16.64 13.82
CA GLY A 251 11.65 17.57 13.38
C GLY A 251 11.54 17.81 11.87
N GLU A 252 12.58 17.45 11.12
CA GLU A 252 12.72 17.74 9.70
C GLU A 252 13.16 16.49 8.92
N MET A 253 12.68 16.35 7.68
CA MET A 253 13.08 15.23 6.80
C MET A 253 14.59 15.11 6.60
N THR A 254 15.33 16.23 6.61
CA THR A 254 16.79 16.26 6.46
C THR A 254 17.51 15.69 7.68
N LYS A 255 16.86 15.71 8.85
CA LYS A 255 17.39 15.24 10.14
C LYS A 255 16.80 13.89 10.57
N ALA A 256 15.89 13.34 9.77
CA ALA A 256 15.13 12.13 10.04
C ALA A 256 15.97 10.98 10.61
N THR A 257 15.43 10.30 11.61
CA THR A 257 16.03 9.11 12.23
C THR A 257 16.03 7.97 11.22
N PHE A 258 17.19 7.37 10.94
CA PHE A 258 17.24 6.21 10.05
C PHE A 258 16.57 5.00 10.70
N LEU A 259 15.64 4.38 9.97
CA LEU A 259 14.90 3.20 10.37
C LEU A 259 15.30 2.04 9.45
N GLU A 260 15.84 0.97 10.02
CA GLU A 260 16.22 -0.24 9.31
C GLU A 260 15.03 -1.21 9.14
N ASN A 261 15.11 -2.09 8.14
CA ASN A 261 14.09 -3.09 7.88
C ASN A 261 13.91 -4.01 9.11
N ASN A 262 12.67 -4.20 9.55
CA ASN A 262 12.28 -4.90 10.78
C ASN A 262 12.80 -4.28 12.08
N GLN A 263 13.46 -3.12 12.05
CA GLN A 263 13.82 -2.39 13.26
C GLN A 263 12.56 -1.75 13.84
N LYS A 264 12.44 -1.81 15.17
CA LYS A 264 11.41 -1.12 15.93
C LYS A 264 12.04 -0.01 16.73
N ILE A 265 11.62 1.23 16.48
CA ILE A 265 12.07 2.43 17.19
C ILE A 265 10.95 2.92 18.11
N THR A 266 11.29 3.29 19.34
CA THR A 266 10.39 3.96 20.28
C THR A 266 10.55 5.47 20.15
N GLY A 267 9.45 6.18 19.97
CA GLY A 267 9.44 7.64 19.88
C GLY A 267 8.35 8.30 20.73
N ARG A 268 8.36 9.63 20.83
CA ARG A 268 7.45 10.43 21.65
C ARG A 268 7.17 11.79 21.01
N ILE A 269 5.89 12.15 21.00
CA ILE A 269 5.45 13.47 20.59
C ILE A 269 5.40 14.36 21.84
N SER A 270 6.33 15.31 21.94
CA SER A 270 6.53 16.17 23.10
C SER A 270 5.53 17.33 23.17
N SER A 271 4.94 17.71 22.04
CA SER A 271 3.95 18.78 21.93
C SER A 271 3.12 18.64 20.65
N TYR A 272 2.10 19.49 20.46
CA TYR A 272 1.30 19.49 19.23
C TYR A 272 2.09 19.81 17.95
N ASN A 273 3.17 20.59 18.06
CA ASN A 273 4.01 21.00 16.92
C ASN A 273 5.25 20.11 16.73
N ASP A 274 5.30 18.99 17.45
CA ASP A 274 6.40 18.05 17.37
C ASP A 274 6.18 17.06 16.23
N TYR A 275 7.21 16.87 15.40
CA TYR A 275 7.17 16.07 14.19
C TYR A 275 8.32 15.09 14.18
N ASP A 276 8.02 13.80 14.19
CA ASP A 276 9.05 12.80 14.10
C ASP A 276 9.19 12.27 12.67
N TYR A 277 10.32 12.57 12.04
CA TYR A 277 10.66 11.98 10.75
C TYR A 277 11.60 10.79 10.89
N TYR A 278 11.27 9.73 10.16
CA TYR A 278 12.08 8.52 10.00
C TYR A 278 12.40 8.30 8.53
N LYS A 279 13.64 7.94 8.22
CA LYS A 279 14.09 7.68 6.84
C LYS A 279 14.33 6.19 6.64
N LEU A 280 13.81 5.64 5.54
CA LEU A 280 14.01 4.25 5.14
C LEU A 280 14.44 4.14 3.68
N THR A 281 15.11 3.04 3.35
CA THR A 281 15.57 2.75 1.98
C THR A 281 15.01 1.41 1.51
N ILE A 282 14.38 1.44 0.34
CA ILE A 282 13.78 0.28 -0.32
C ILE A 282 14.68 -0.13 -1.49
N PRO A 283 15.30 -1.33 -1.43
CA PRO A 283 16.34 -1.71 -2.39
C PRO A 283 15.77 -2.21 -3.73
N ASN A 284 14.55 -2.76 -3.74
CA ASN A 284 13.87 -3.32 -4.91
C ASN A 284 12.37 -3.04 -4.82
N ASP A 285 11.64 -3.20 -5.92
CA ASP A 285 10.19 -3.15 -5.87
C ASP A 285 9.64 -4.32 -5.03
N GLY A 286 8.58 -4.09 -4.25
CA GLY A 286 8.00 -5.11 -3.39
C GLY A 286 6.94 -4.61 -2.43
N GLU A 287 6.72 -5.39 -1.38
CA GLU A 287 5.71 -5.12 -0.35
C GLU A 287 6.37 -4.49 0.87
N LEU A 288 5.83 -3.36 1.34
CA LEU A 288 6.14 -2.75 2.62
C LEU A 288 4.94 -2.85 3.55
N THR A 289 5.17 -3.31 4.78
CA THR A 289 4.20 -3.23 5.88
C THR A 289 4.67 -2.17 6.88
N LEU A 290 3.90 -1.09 7.02
CA LEU A 290 4.11 -0.05 8.03
C LEU A 290 3.38 -0.43 9.32
N ASN A 291 4.05 -0.29 10.46
CA ASN A 291 3.48 -0.57 11.78
C ASN A 291 3.72 0.61 12.72
N LEU A 292 2.65 1.15 13.30
CA LEU A 292 2.71 2.09 14.41
C LEU A 292 1.97 1.44 15.60
N GLU A 293 2.62 1.33 16.76
CA GLU A 293 1.99 0.87 18.00
C GLU A 293 1.84 2.08 18.92
N THR A 294 0.65 2.30 19.46
CA THR A 294 0.36 3.40 20.39
C THR A 294 -0.32 2.86 21.65
N LYS A 295 -0.43 3.70 22.68
CA LYS A 295 -1.24 3.37 23.86
C LYS A 295 -2.70 3.18 23.44
N ASN A 296 -3.26 2.02 23.78
CA ASN A 296 -4.69 1.77 23.61
C ASN A 296 -5.48 2.41 24.75
N LEU A 297 -6.44 3.26 24.39
CA LEU A 297 -7.40 3.91 25.28
C LEU A 297 -8.81 3.42 24.89
N PRO A 298 -9.28 2.30 25.48
CA PRO A 298 -10.54 1.67 25.07
C PRO A 298 -11.72 2.65 25.16
N GLY A 299 -12.50 2.73 24.08
CA GLY A 299 -13.67 3.62 23.99
C GLY A 299 -13.36 5.06 23.60
N ASP A 300 -12.09 5.45 23.48
CA ASP A 300 -11.70 6.79 23.07
C ASP A 300 -11.71 6.94 21.53
N GLU A 301 -12.64 7.76 21.03
CA GLU A 301 -12.83 8.03 19.60
C GLU A 301 -12.00 9.22 19.08
N TYR A 302 -11.24 9.91 19.94
CA TYR A 302 -10.43 11.06 19.55
C TYR A 302 -9.15 10.64 18.81
N ASN A 303 -8.79 11.41 17.78
CA ASN A 303 -7.53 11.26 17.06
C ASN A 303 -6.39 11.87 17.87
N TYR A 304 -5.32 11.10 18.07
CA TYR A 304 -4.13 11.55 18.77
C TYR A 304 -2.92 11.63 17.85
N TYR A 305 -2.72 10.62 17.00
CA TYR A 305 -1.59 10.57 16.10
C TYR A 305 -2.03 10.68 14.65
N GLN A 306 -1.17 11.23 13.81
CA GLN A 306 -1.20 11.02 12.37
C GLN A 306 0.11 10.37 11.93
N VAL A 307 0.01 9.35 11.09
CA VAL A 307 1.16 8.70 10.45
C VAL A 307 1.07 8.85 8.93
N ASN A 308 2.17 9.32 8.34
CA ASN A 308 2.30 9.46 6.89
C ASN A 308 3.51 8.66 6.40
N LEU A 309 3.36 7.90 5.30
CA LEU A 309 4.49 7.38 4.52
C LEU A 309 4.58 8.21 3.25
N MET A 310 5.75 8.78 2.95
CA MET A 310 5.94 9.69 1.82
C MET A 310 7.29 9.49 1.12
N ASP A 311 7.38 9.92 -0.12
CA ASP A 311 8.66 10.03 -0.84
C ASP A 311 9.35 11.38 -0.57
N SER A 312 10.50 11.60 -1.21
CA SER A 312 11.24 12.87 -1.12
C SER A 312 10.53 14.09 -1.69
N GLN A 313 9.45 13.89 -2.45
CA GLN A 313 8.63 14.92 -3.08
C GLN A 313 7.34 15.18 -2.28
N LEU A 314 7.20 14.57 -1.10
CA LEU A 314 6.04 14.66 -0.21
C LEU A 314 4.76 14.00 -0.76
N ASN A 315 4.87 13.13 -1.76
CA ASN A 315 3.72 12.34 -2.19
C ASN A 315 3.40 11.31 -1.11
N LYS A 316 2.15 11.31 -0.62
CA LYS A 316 1.71 10.47 0.51
C LYS A 316 1.17 9.13 0.02
N TYR A 317 1.92 8.07 0.33
CA TYR A 317 1.57 6.68 0.07
C TYR A 317 0.62 6.11 1.12
N ILE A 318 0.79 6.56 2.36
CA ILE A 318 -0.08 6.27 3.50
C ILE A 318 -0.33 7.59 4.21
N SER A 319 -1.56 7.84 4.64
CA SER A 319 -1.95 8.99 5.46
C SER A 319 -3.10 8.57 6.38
N LYS A 320 -2.81 8.32 7.65
CA LYS A 320 -3.80 7.78 8.59
C LYS A 320 -3.81 8.55 9.91
N ASN A 321 -5.01 8.90 10.36
CA ASN A 321 -5.26 9.39 11.73
C ASN A 321 -5.57 8.19 12.63
N ILE A 322 -4.94 8.15 13.80
CA ILE A 322 -5.03 7.05 14.77
C ILE A 322 -5.80 7.52 16.00
N LYS A 323 -6.87 6.81 16.34
CA LYS A 323 -7.68 7.09 17.52
C LYS A 323 -7.10 6.44 18.76
N GLY A 324 -7.47 6.95 19.93
CA GLY A 324 -7.07 6.37 21.22
C GLY A 324 -7.41 4.89 21.32
N LYS A 325 -8.61 4.49 20.89
CA LYS A 325 -9.07 3.09 20.91
C LYS A 325 -8.35 2.14 19.95
N ASP A 326 -7.65 2.66 18.94
CA ASP A 326 -7.10 1.82 17.87
C ASP A 326 -5.87 1.03 18.35
N GLY A 327 -5.13 1.57 19.34
CA GLY A 327 -3.90 0.96 19.87
C GLY A 327 -2.75 0.88 18.85
N GLY A 328 -2.91 1.49 17.68
CA GLY A 328 -1.90 1.51 16.63
C GLY A 328 -2.49 1.45 15.21
N TYR A 329 -1.63 1.10 14.27
CA TYR A 329 -1.90 0.99 12.86
C TYR A 329 -0.99 -0.05 12.20
N ASN A 330 -1.55 -0.80 11.26
CA ASN A 330 -0.81 -1.71 10.40
C ASN A 330 -1.38 -1.61 8.99
N GLU A 331 -0.52 -1.36 8.00
CA GLU A 331 -0.93 -1.38 6.60
C GLU A 331 0.18 -1.91 5.71
N LYS A 332 -0.21 -2.73 4.73
CA LYS A 332 0.64 -3.20 3.65
C LYS A 332 0.42 -2.36 2.39
N ILE A 333 1.50 -2.03 1.70
CA ILE A 333 1.48 -1.32 0.42
C ILE A 333 2.56 -1.86 -0.52
N GLY A 334 2.27 -1.80 -1.81
CA GLY A 334 3.23 -2.02 -2.87
C GLY A 334 4.09 -0.79 -3.10
N ILE A 335 5.42 -0.93 -3.08
CA ILE A 335 6.33 0.21 -3.12
C ILE A 335 7.49 -0.05 -4.08
N ARG A 336 7.94 1.02 -4.75
CA ARG A 336 9.10 0.96 -5.65
C ARG A 336 10.39 1.05 -4.87
N LYS A 337 11.50 0.63 -5.51
CA LYS A 337 12.83 0.96 -5.01
C LYS A 337 12.96 2.49 -4.86
N GLY A 338 13.51 2.94 -3.74
CA GLY A 338 13.60 4.36 -3.45
C GLY A 338 13.93 4.67 -2.00
N THR A 339 13.95 5.96 -1.70
CA THR A 339 14.08 6.49 -0.35
C THR A 339 12.74 7.08 0.08
N TYR A 340 12.28 6.69 1.26
CA TYR A 340 11.00 7.11 1.80
C TYR A 340 11.17 7.64 3.21
N TYR A 341 10.14 8.34 3.65
CA TYR A 341 10.06 8.98 4.95
C TYR A 341 8.75 8.60 5.63
N ILE A 342 8.82 8.24 6.90
CA ILE A 342 7.65 8.14 7.76
C ILE A 342 7.63 9.40 8.62
N GLN A 343 6.48 10.06 8.70
CA GLN A 343 6.24 11.15 9.65
C GLN A 343 5.23 10.67 10.68
N VAL A 344 5.53 10.87 11.96
CA VAL A 344 4.59 10.73 13.08
C VAL A 344 4.40 12.12 13.69
N THR A 345 3.15 12.51 13.95
CA THR A 345 2.79 13.83 14.51
C THR A 345 1.55 13.71 15.38
N SER A 346 1.28 14.72 16.20
CA SER A 346 -0.03 14.93 16.80
C SER A 346 -1.07 15.31 15.73
N TYR A 347 -2.33 14.91 15.91
CA TYR A 347 -3.44 15.29 15.00
C TYR A 347 -4.29 16.44 15.53
N SER A 348 -5.05 16.21 16.60
CA SER A 348 -5.92 17.21 17.24
C SER A 348 -5.78 17.24 18.76
N ASN A 349 -5.41 16.11 19.36
CA ASN A 349 -5.09 15.98 20.77
C ASN A 349 -3.69 15.39 20.87
N THR A 350 -2.95 15.74 21.93
CA THR A 350 -1.61 15.21 22.14
C THR A 350 -1.61 14.37 23.40
N LEU A 351 -1.15 13.12 23.29
CA LEU A 351 -0.71 12.33 24.44
C LEU A 351 0.76 12.68 24.69
N GLU A 352 1.01 13.85 25.27
CA GLU A 352 2.35 14.40 25.43
C GLU A 352 3.27 13.38 26.13
N ASP A 353 4.44 13.15 25.54
CA ASP A 353 5.49 12.25 26.02
C ASP A 353 5.08 10.77 26.17
N GLU A 354 3.88 10.37 25.75
CA GLU A 354 3.49 8.97 25.68
C GLU A 354 4.24 8.27 24.53
N ALA A 355 4.80 7.11 24.84
CA ALA A 355 5.64 6.39 23.90
C ALA A 355 4.79 5.71 22.81
N TYR A 356 5.19 5.89 21.55
CA TYR A 356 4.77 5.06 20.43
C TYR A 356 5.93 4.19 19.94
N LYS A 357 5.64 3.18 19.13
CA LYS A 357 6.68 2.39 18.46
C LYS A 357 6.42 2.31 16.97
N ILE A 358 7.41 2.69 16.17
CA ILE A 358 7.35 2.66 14.71
C ILE A 358 8.27 1.58 14.15
N SER A 359 7.80 0.86 13.14
CA SER A 359 8.61 -0.11 12.41
C SER A 359 8.05 -0.32 11.01
N TYR A 360 8.89 -0.83 10.11
CA TYR A 360 8.44 -1.35 8.83
C TYR A 360 9.05 -2.72 8.55
N MET A 361 8.35 -3.52 7.75
CA MET A 361 8.87 -4.75 7.18
C MET A 361 8.79 -4.66 5.67
N PHE A 362 9.89 -4.94 4.99
CA PHE A 362 9.96 -4.96 3.53
C PHE A 362 10.31 -6.36 3.02
N LYS A 363 9.57 -6.78 1.98
CA LYS A 363 9.81 -8.01 1.24
C LYS A 363 9.81 -7.71 -0.26
N ALA A 364 10.92 -8.02 -0.93
CA ALA A 364 10.99 -7.93 -2.38
C ALA A 364 9.94 -8.84 -3.04
N ASN A 365 9.13 -8.28 -3.93
CA ASN A 365 8.11 -9.00 -4.66
C ASN A 365 7.74 -8.22 -5.93
N GLU A 366 8.43 -8.51 -7.02
CA GLU A 366 8.14 -7.89 -8.32
C GLU A 366 6.74 -8.21 -8.84
N ASN A 367 6.03 -9.20 -8.28
CA ASN A 367 4.67 -9.54 -8.71
C ASN A 367 3.59 -8.75 -7.98
N TYR A 368 3.92 -8.11 -6.86
CA TYR A 368 2.99 -7.16 -6.23
C TYR A 368 3.01 -5.84 -7.00
N GLU A 369 1.90 -5.12 -7.02
CA GLU A 369 1.86 -3.77 -7.56
C GLU A 369 2.82 -2.85 -6.81
N ALA A 370 3.13 -1.70 -7.39
CA ALA A 370 3.98 -0.71 -6.74
C ALA A 370 3.49 0.69 -7.06
N GLU A 371 3.11 1.39 -6.00
CA GLU A 371 2.48 2.68 -6.04
C GLU A 371 3.47 3.81 -6.38
N PHE A 372 3.03 4.94 -6.94
CA PHE A 372 1.72 5.15 -7.55
C PHE A 372 1.69 4.54 -8.95
N ASN A 373 0.64 3.82 -9.30
CA ASN A 373 0.44 3.23 -10.63
C ASN A 373 -0.85 3.76 -11.32
N ASP A 374 -1.39 4.88 -10.84
CA ASP A 374 -2.66 5.53 -11.26
C ASP A 374 -2.77 5.96 -12.73
N THR A 375 -1.70 5.85 -13.51
CA THR A 375 -1.64 6.32 -14.89
C THR A 375 -0.85 5.38 -15.78
N ALA A 376 -1.10 5.44 -17.10
CA ALA A 376 -0.30 4.71 -18.07
C ALA A 376 1.21 5.05 -18.00
N ALA A 377 1.58 6.28 -17.60
CA ALA A 377 2.98 6.70 -17.47
C ALA A 377 3.65 6.07 -16.24
N THR A 378 2.89 5.83 -15.19
CA THR A 378 3.35 5.23 -13.93
C THR A 378 2.99 3.75 -13.81
N ALA A 379 2.52 3.12 -14.89
CA ALA A 379 2.04 1.74 -14.86
C ALA A 379 3.11 0.73 -14.41
N ASN A 380 2.70 -0.28 -13.63
CA ASN A 380 3.57 -1.40 -13.27
C ASN A 380 3.85 -2.27 -14.49
N ILE A 381 5.10 -2.69 -14.69
CA ILE A 381 5.44 -3.58 -15.80
C ILE A 381 4.97 -5.00 -15.48
N MET A 382 4.18 -5.59 -16.37
CA MET A 382 3.72 -6.98 -16.33
C MET A 382 4.40 -7.79 -17.44
N LYS A 383 4.74 -9.05 -17.13
CA LYS A 383 5.24 -10.03 -18.10
C LYS A 383 4.11 -10.98 -18.49
N LEU A 384 4.10 -11.40 -19.75
CA LEU A 384 3.14 -12.36 -20.26
C LEU A 384 3.28 -13.70 -19.52
N ASN A 385 2.17 -14.38 -19.25
CA ASN A 385 2.09 -15.62 -18.47
C ASN A 385 2.53 -15.49 -17.00
N THR A 386 2.64 -14.27 -16.46
CA THR A 386 2.93 -14.02 -15.03
C THR A 386 1.77 -13.30 -14.37
N SER A 387 1.48 -13.65 -13.12
CA SER A 387 0.42 -12.99 -12.36
C SER A 387 0.96 -11.77 -11.62
N LYS A 388 0.22 -10.67 -11.69
CA LYS A 388 0.38 -9.52 -10.80
C LYS A 388 -0.71 -9.52 -9.76
N THR A 389 -0.40 -9.07 -8.56
CA THR A 389 -1.38 -8.90 -7.48
C THR A 389 -1.42 -7.46 -7.03
N GLY A 390 -2.61 -7.00 -6.67
CA GLY A 390 -2.82 -5.62 -6.27
C GLY A 390 -4.07 -5.43 -5.42
N LYS A 391 -4.38 -4.19 -5.06
CA LYS A 391 -5.48 -3.81 -4.18
C LYS A 391 -5.94 -2.38 -4.46
N ILE A 392 -7.21 -2.24 -4.83
CA ILE A 392 -7.87 -0.93 -4.97
C ILE A 392 -8.33 -0.42 -3.59
N LYS A 393 -7.62 0.56 -3.02
CA LYS A 393 -7.87 1.12 -1.69
C LYS A 393 -9.00 2.16 -1.66
N SER A 394 -9.31 2.78 -2.78
CA SER A 394 -10.34 3.81 -2.87
C SER A 394 -10.98 3.87 -4.25
N TYR A 395 -12.06 4.63 -4.42
CA TYR A 395 -12.68 4.81 -5.74
C TYR A 395 -11.83 5.65 -6.71
N SER A 396 -10.84 6.39 -6.19
CA SER A 396 -9.89 7.20 -6.96
C SER A 396 -8.57 6.49 -7.22
N ASP A 397 -8.42 5.26 -6.74
CA ASP A 397 -7.25 4.42 -6.92
C ASP A 397 -7.40 3.61 -8.22
N TYR A 398 -6.40 3.69 -9.09
CA TYR A 398 -6.41 3.15 -10.44
C TYR A 398 -5.15 2.32 -10.73
N ASP A 399 -5.23 1.00 -10.70
CA ASP A 399 -4.05 0.22 -11.03
C ASP A 399 -3.84 0.09 -12.54
N TYR A 400 -2.75 0.67 -13.07
CA TYR A 400 -2.30 0.41 -14.43
C TYR A 400 -1.15 -0.59 -14.46
N PHE A 401 -1.29 -1.61 -15.31
CA PHE A 401 -0.22 -2.53 -15.68
C PHE A 401 0.13 -2.38 -17.16
N LYS A 402 1.40 -2.23 -17.49
CA LYS A 402 1.90 -2.16 -18.87
C LYS A 402 2.44 -3.51 -19.32
N ILE A 403 2.04 -3.96 -20.50
CA ILE A 403 2.54 -5.18 -21.14
C ILE A 403 2.94 -4.92 -22.59
N ASN A 404 4.04 -5.55 -23.02
CA ASN A 404 4.48 -5.53 -24.42
C ASN A 404 4.26 -6.91 -25.03
N LEU A 405 3.47 -6.97 -26.09
CA LEU A 405 3.12 -8.17 -26.83
C LEU A 405 3.91 -8.23 -28.13
N ASN A 406 4.52 -9.37 -28.42
CA ASN A 406 5.39 -9.54 -29.59
C ASN A 406 4.69 -10.23 -30.76
N LYS A 407 3.43 -10.65 -30.60
CA LYS A 407 2.66 -11.42 -31.58
C LYS A 407 1.21 -10.95 -31.63
N SER A 408 0.63 -10.98 -32.82
CA SER A 408 -0.81 -10.80 -33.00
C SER A 408 -1.52 -12.14 -32.84
N GLU A 409 -2.26 -12.31 -31.73
CA GLU A 409 -2.96 -13.56 -31.41
C GLU A 409 -4.10 -13.32 -30.42
N ILE A 410 -4.83 -14.39 -30.07
CA ILE A 410 -5.82 -14.36 -29.00
C ILE A 410 -5.09 -14.57 -27.68
N TYR A 411 -5.27 -13.62 -26.76
CA TYR A 411 -4.77 -13.68 -25.39
C TYR A 411 -5.93 -13.93 -24.42
N LYS A 412 -5.62 -14.54 -23.28
CA LYS A 412 -6.58 -14.84 -22.22
C LYS A 412 -6.26 -14.01 -20.97
N LEU A 413 -7.14 -13.08 -20.62
CA LEU A 413 -7.05 -12.28 -19.41
C LEU A 413 -7.82 -12.95 -18.28
N ASN A 414 -7.12 -13.31 -17.20
CA ASN A 414 -7.72 -13.85 -15.98
C ASN A 414 -7.61 -12.82 -14.85
N PHE A 415 -8.72 -12.58 -14.16
CA PHE A 415 -8.82 -11.80 -12.93
C PHE A 415 -9.39 -12.68 -11.82
N SER A 416 -8.88 -12.57 -10.61
CA SER A 416 -9.36 -13.34 -9.45
C SER A 416 -9.18 -12.55 -8.16
N HIS A 417 -10.03 -12.81 -7.19
CA HIS A 417 -9.99 -12.22 -5.84
C HIS A 417 -10.70 -13.16 -4.85
N PRO A 418 -10.45 -13.05 -3.54
CA PRO A 418 -11.27 -13.75 -2.55
C PRO A 418 -12.70 -13.20 -2.58
N LEU A 419 -13.67 -14.01 -2.12
CA LEU A 419 -15.05 -13.54 -2.02
C LEU A 419 -15.14 -12.36 -1.05
N VAL A 420 -15.89 -11.33 -1.45
CA VAL A 420 -16.08 -10.10 -0.68
C VAL A 420 -17.57 -9.91 -0.40
N GLY A 421 -17.91 -9.34 0.75
CA GLY A 421 -19.31 -9.09 1.15
C GLY A 421 -20.12 -8.36 0.08
N ASN A 422 -21.45 -8.51 0.12
CA ASN A 422 -22.37 -8.08 -0.95
C ASN A 422 -22.04 -8.69 -2.32
N PHE A 423 -22.21 -10.01 -2.43
CA PHE A 423 -21.85 -10.81 -3.60
C PHE A 423 -22.46 -10.35 -4.94
N GLY A 424 -23.53 -9.56 -4.92
CA GLY A 424 -24.18 -9.02 -6.12
C GLY A 424 -23.57 -7.73 -6.68
N SER A 425 -22.82 -6.98 -5.85
CA SER A 425 -22.22 -5.69 -6.23
C SER A 425 -20.94 -5.86 -7.06
N TYR A 426 -20.73 -4.95 -8.01
CA TYR A 426 -19.51 -4.88 -8.81
C TYR A 426 -18.44 -4.09 -8.06
N TYR A 427 -17.31 -4.72 -7.79
CA TYR A 427 -16.21 -4.09 -7.05
C TYR A 427 -15.05 -3.70 -7.97
N TRP A 428 -14.83 -4.45 -9.05
CA TRP A 428 -13.72 -4.20 -9.97
C TRP A 428 -14.20 -4.11 -11.40
N ARG A 429 -13.63 -3.14 -12.13
CA ARG A 429 -13.70 -3.00 -13.57
C ARG A 429 -12.28 -3.13 -14.12
N ILE A 430 -12.11 -4.07 -15.04
CA ILE A 430 -10.82 -4.38 -15.66
C ILE A 430 -10.93 -4.07 -17.15
N LYS A 431 -9.98 -3.29 -17.67
CA LYS A 431 -9.92 -2.89 -19.08
C LYS A 431 -8.58 -3.21 -19.71
N ILE A 432 -8.58 -3.56 -20.99
CA ILE A 432 -7.37 -3.56 -21.82
C ILE A 432 -7.44 -2.37 -22.78
N LEU A 433 -6.43 -1.51 -22.71
CA LEU A 433 -6.31 -0.28 -23.46
C LEU A 433 -5.00 -0.27 -24.27
N ASP A 434 -4.97 0.41 -25.40
CA ASP A 434 -3.70 0.77 -26.05
C ASP A 434 -3.15 2.13 -25.55
N SER A 435 -2.01 2.54 -26.08
CA SER A 435 -1.39 3.85 -25.76
C SER A 435 -2.22 5.10 -26.14
N LYS A 436 -3.26 4.94 -26.96
CA LYS A 436 -4.19 6.00 -27.36
C LYS A 436 -5.52 5.92 -26.60
N ASN A 437 -5.57 5.11 -25.54
CA ASN A 437 -6.77 4.81 -24.74
C ASN A 437 -7.90 4.11 -25.53
N LYS A 438 -7.61 3.47 -26.67
CA LYS A 438 -8.58 2.62 -27.34
C LYS A 438 -8.81 1.37 -26.50
N GLU A 439 -10.07 1.09 -26.19
CA GLU A 439 -10.48 -0.07 -25.41
C GLU A 439 -10.63 -1.31 -26.30
N TYR A 440 -10.02 -2.42 -25.88
CA TYR A 440 -10.07 -3.72 -26.55
C TYR A 440 -10.89 -4.76 -25.77
N LEU A 441 -10.96 -4.61 -24.45
CA LEU A 441 -11.72 -5.48 -23.55
C LEU A 441 -12.17 -4.70 -22.32
N THR A 442 -13.38 -4.95 -21.85
CA THR A 442 -13.86 -4.61 -20.50
C THR A 442 -14.51 -5.82 -19.86
N MET A 443 -14.21 -6.05 -18.59
CA MET A 443 -14.86 -7.04 -17.73
C MET A 443 -15.10 -6.46 -16.34
N ASN A 444 -16.19 -6.88 -15.69
CA ASN A 444 -16.57 -6.41 -14.37
C ASN A 444 -16.69 -7.61 -13.42
N SER A 445 -16.06 -7.52 -12.24
CA SER A 445 -16.05 -8.56 -11.21
C SER A 445 -16.90 -8.17 -10.02
N LYS A 446 -17.81 -9.06 -9.62
CA LYS A 446 -18.64 -8.92 -8.43
C LYS A 446 -17.97 -9.52 -7.21
N GLY A 447 -18.41 -9.12 -6.02
CA GLY A 447 -17.88 -9.68 -4.76
C GLY A 447 -18.04 -11.20 -4.64
N GLY A 448 -19.04 -11.79 -5.33
CA GLY A 448 -19.29 -13.22 -5.37
C GLY A 448 -18.50 -13.99 -6.43
N ASP A 449 -17.80 -13.31 -7.35
CA ASP A 449 -16.99 -13.96 -8.36
C ASP A 449 -15.65 -14.35 -7.73
N SER A 450 -15.21 -15.60 -7.84
CA SER A 450 -13.86 -15.99 -7.39
C SER A 450 -12.80 -15.81 -8.49
N SER A 451 -13.24 -15.90 -9.74
CA SER A 451 -12.41 -15.71 -10.92
C SER A 451 -13.27 -15.41 -12.14
N LEU A 452 -12.75 -14.54 -13.00
CA LEU A 452 -13.32 -14.21 -14.30
C LEU A 452 -12.25 -14.32 -15.36
N THR A 453 -12.63 -14.85 -16.53
CA THR A 453 -11.70 -14.99 -17.63
C THR A 453 -12.32 -14.61 -18.96
N LYS A 454 -11.60 -13.86 -19.78
CA LYS A 454 -12.01 -13.43 -21.12
C LYS A 454 -10.87 -13.56 -22.12
N GLU A 455 -11.24 -13.88 -23.35
CA GLU A 455 -10.33 -13.92 -24.49
C GLU A 455 -10.43 -12.61 -25.28
N VAL A 456 -9.30 -12.14 -25.82
CA VAL A 456 -9.21 -10.92 -26.62
C VAL A 456 -8.14 -11.09 -27.70
N TYR A 457 -8.47 -10.75 -28.95
CA TYR A 457 -7.46 -10.65 -30.00
C TYR A 457 -6.71 -9.32 -29.86
N LEU A 458 -5.38 -9.39 -29.74
CA LEU A 458 -4.52 -8.21 -29.68
C LEU A 458 -3.41 -8.36 -30.71
N ASP A 459 -3.09 -7.25 -31.37
CA ASP A 459 -1.93 -7.19 -32.24
C ASP A 459 -0.62 -7.16 -31.44
N ALA A 460 0.51 -7.38 -32.11
CA ALA A 460 1.80 -7.06 -31.49
C ALA A 460 1.86 -5.55 -31.15
N GLY A 461 2.22 -5.20 -29.92
CA GLY A 461 2.21 -3.83 -29.45
C GLY A 461 2.24 -3.68 -27.93
N THR A 462 2.17 -2.44 -27.48
CA THR A 462 2.11 -2.09 -26.05
C THR A 462 0.67 -1.86 -25.63
N TYR A 463 0.26 -2.53 -24.56
CA TYR A 463 -1.07 -2.41 -23.97
C TYR A 463 -0.98 -2.10 -22.49
N TYR A 464 -2.09 -1.58 -21.96
CA TYR A 464 -2.28 -1.26 -20.56
C TYR A 464 -3.51 -2.00 -20.04
N ILE A 465 -3.35 -2.76 -18.96
CA ILE A 465 -4.47 -3.30 -18.20
C ILE A 465 -4.76 -2.28 -17.10
N LYS A 466 -5.94 -1.67 -17.14
CA LYS A 466 -6.41 -0.75 -16.09
C LYS A 466 -7.41 -1.48 -15.21
N ILE A 467 -7.22 -1.43 -13.90
CA ILE A 467 -8.14 -1.96 -12.90
C ILE A 467 -8.60 -0.79 -12.04
N ASP A 468 -9.90 -0.70 -11.80
CA ASP A 468 -10.49 0.34 -10.97
C ASP A 468 -11.78 -0.13 -10.28
N SER A 469 -12.25 0.64 -9.32
CA SER A 469 -13.48 0.34 -8.57
C SER A 469 -14.68 1.12 -9.12
N TYR A 470 -15.88 0.56 -8.94
CA TYR A 470 -17.13 1.29 -9.18
C TYR A 470 -17.36 2.33 -8.06
N TYR A 471 -17.93 3.49 -8.42
CA TYR A 471 -18.11 4.67 -7.55
C TYR A 471 -18.67 4.41 -6.15
N TYR A 472 -19.40 3.31 -5.93
CA TYR A 472 -20.08 3.01 -4.67
C TYR A 472 -19.56 1.76 -3.94
N ASP A 473 -18.71 0.96 -4.59
CA ASP A 473 -18.29 -0.35 -4.11
C ASP A 473 -16.77 -0.52 -4.32
N ASN A 474 -15.97 -0.24 -3.29
CA ASN A 474 -14.55 -0.57 -3.26
C ASN A 474 -14.29 -1.72 -2.27
N SER A 475 -13.23 -2.48 -2.50
CA SER A 475 -12.87 -3.60 -1.65
C SER A 475 -11.43 -3.50 -1.25
N ASP A 476 -11.20 -3.68 0.05
CA ASP A 476 -9.86 -3.83 0.58
C ASP A 476 -9.20 -5.19 0.21
N ALA A 477 -9.88 -6.04 -0.56
CA ALA A 477 -9.39 -7.36 -0.95
C ALA A 477 -8.31 -7.28 -2.03
N GLN A 478 -7.29 -8.12 -1.86
CA GLN A 478 -6.25 -8.30 -2.85
C GLN A 478 -6.79 -9.09 -4.06
N TYR A 479 -6.54 -8.58 -5.26
CA TYR A 479 -6.82 -9.27 -6.51
C TYR A 479 -5.54 -9.86 -7.12
N SER A 480 -5.71 -10.70 -8.13
CA SER A 480 -4.66 -11.22 -9.00
C SER A 480 -5.11 -11.14 -10.45
N ILE A 481 -4.23 -10.64 -11.32
CA ILE A 481 -4.45 -10.43 -12.75
C ILE A 481 -3.31 -11.08 -13.55
N ASN A 482 -3.64 -11.75 -14.65
CA ASN A 482 -2.65 -12.35 -15.55
C ASN A 482 -3.17 -12.34 -16.99
N LEU A 483 -2.28 -12.06 -17.93
CA LEU A 483 -2.53 -12.21 -19.36
C LEU A 483 -1.67 -13.36 -19.90
N PHE A 484 -2.32 -14.37 -20.49
CA PHE A 484 -1.66 -15.56 -21.01
C PHE A 484 -1.75 -15.64 -22.54
N GLU A 485 -0.72 -16.23 -23.16
CA GLU A 485 -0.82 -16.76 -24.53
C GLU A 485 -1.76 -17.97 -24.51
N GLN A 486 -2.59 -18.12 -25.53
CA GLN A 486 -3.48 -19.27 -25.66
C GLN A 486 -2.68 -20.47 -26.20
N ASN A 487 -1.98 -21.20 -25.32
CA ASN A 487 -1.30 -22.47 -25.63
C ASN A 487 -2.00 -23.64 -24.91
N ASP A 488 -3.05 -24.17 -25.53
CA ASP A 488 -4.00 -25.11 -24.88
C ASP A 488 -3.46 -26.53 -24.63
N TRP A 489 -2.32 -26.91 -25.23
CA TRP A 489 -1.75 -28.26 -25.10
C TRP A 489 -0.48 -28.35 -24.24
N LYS A 490 0.20 -27.23 -23.95
CA LYS A 490 1.51 -27.24 -23.25
C LYS A 490 1.44 -27.72 -21.80
N ASN A 491 0.28 -27.59 -21.15
CA ASN A 491 0.02 -28.05 -19.78
C ASN A 491 -1.02 -29.19 -19.73
N HIS A 492 -1.39 -29.75 -20.88
CA HIS A 492 -2.40 -30.80 -21.00
C HIS A 492 -1.80 -32.18 -20.69
N TRP A 493 -2.59 -33.15 -20.19
CA TRP A 493 -2.10 -34.49 -19.83
C TRP A 493 -1.46 -35.24 -21.00
N ALA A 494 -1.93 -34.97 -22.22
CA ALA A 494 -1.41 -35.52 -23.48
C ALA A 494 -0.29 -34.67 -24.13
N LYS A 495 0.32 -33.72 -23.39
CA LYS A 495 1.34 -32.80 -23.91
C LYS A 495 2.42 -33.51 -24.72
N ASN A 496 2.96 -34.60 -24.18
CA ASN A 496 4.10 -35.31 -24.77
C ASN A 496 3.71 -35.96 -26.10
N GLU A 497 2.54 -36.58 -26.16
CA GLU A 497 2.01 -37.24 -27.35
C GLU A 497 1.62 -36.23 -28.42
N ILE A 498 0.98 -35.12 -28.04
CA ILE A 498 0.63 -34.02 -28.96
C ILE A 498 1.90 -33.42 -29.56
N GLN A 499 2.89 -33.09 -28.73
CA GLN A 499 4.18 -32.57 -29.19
C GLN A 499 4.89 -33.55 -30.14
N SER A 500 4.87 -34.85 -29.82
CA SER A 500 5.46 -35.90 -30.65
C SER A 500 4.75 -36.02 -32.01
N ALA A 501 3.42 -35.98 -32.02
CA ALA A 501 2.62 -36.03 -33.25
C ALA A 501 2.86 -34.80 -34.14
N MET A 502 3.02 -33.61 -33.56
CA MET A 502 3.40 -32.40 -34.31
C MET A 502 4.81 -32.53 -34.91
N ASN A 503 5.77 -33.07 -34.16
CA ASN A 503 7.14 -33.27 -34.62
C ASN A 503 7.24 -34.31 -35.74
N LYS A 504 6.41 -35.36 -35.68
CA LYS A 504 6.33 -36.41 -36.71
C LYS A 504 5.46 -36.01 -37.91
N GLY A 505 4.83 -34.82 -37.89
CA GLY A 505 3.96 -34.33 -38.95
C GLY A 505 2.62 -35.09 -39.10
N TRP A 506 2.17 -35.78 -38.03
CA TRP A 506 0.87 -36.44 -38.02
C TRP A 506 -0.26 -35.41 -37.93
N VAL A 507 -0.04 -34.40 -37.09
CA VAL A 507 -0.86 -33.21 -36.94
C VAL A 507 -0.02 -31.97 -37.26
N GLU A 508 -0.68 -30.88 -37.61
CA GLU A 508 -0.01 -29.61 -37.92
C GLU A 508 0.55 -28.96 -36.64
N LYS A 509 1.66 -28.24 -36.79
CA LYS A 509 2.20 -27.41 -35.70
C LYS A 509 1.26 -26.22 -35.52
N ALA A 510 0.69 -26.06 -34.33
CA ALA A 510 -0.22 -24.97 -34.01
C ALA A 510 -0.08 -24.57 -32.53
N ASP A 511 -0.24 -23.29 -32.24
CA ASP A 511 -0.29 -22.78 -30.87
C ASP A 511 -1.58 -23.23 -30.15
N LEU A 512 -2.67 -23.41 -30.91
CA LEU A 512 -3.93 -24.05 -30.47
C LEU A 512 -4.11 -25.42 -31.10
N PHE A 513 -4.08 -26.47 -30.28
CA PHE A 513 -4.32 -27.85 -30.71
C PHE A 513 -5.78 -28.29 -30.52
N ARG A 514 -6.50 -27.64 -29.59
CA ARG A 514 -7.87 -27.94 -29.16
C ARG A 514 -8.01 -29.36 -28.61
N PRO A 515 -7.22 -29.75 -27.59
CA PRO A 515 -7.07 -31.15 -27.17
C PRO A 515 -8.38 -31.81 -26.72
N GLU A 516 -9.32 -31.03 -26.19
CA GLU A 516 -10.59 -31.52 -25.64
C GLU A 516 -11.73 -31.59 -26.67
N ASP A 517 -11.53 -31.02 -27.86
CA ASP A 517 -12.56 -31.05 -28.89
C ASP A 517 -12.70 -32.46 -29.47
N ALA A 518 -13.94 -32.84 -29.78
CA ALA A 518 -14.21 -34.09 -30.48
C ALA A 518 -13.62 -34.02 -31.89
N ILE A 519 -12.92 -35.08 -32.31
CA ILE A 519 -12.34 -35.16 -33.65
C ILE A 519 -13.35 -35.73 -34.64
N THR A 520 -13.45 -35.14 -35.83
CA THR A 520 -14.31 -35.66 -36.89
C THR A 520 -13.73 -36.93 -37.51
N ARG A 521 -14.59 -37.74 -38.11
CA ARG A 521 -14.18 -38.98 -38.78
C ARG A 521 -13.21 -38.74 -39.94
N ALA A 522 -13.38 -37.64 -40.70
CA ALA A 522 -12.45 -37.25 -41.76
C ALA A 522 -11.08 -36.82 -41.21
N GLU A 523 -11.04 -36.01 -40.15
CA GLU A 523 -9.79 -35.59 -39.51
C GLU A 523 -9.04 -36.80 -38.94
N PHE A 524 -9.73 -37.72 -38.29
CA PHE A 524 -9.09 -38.92 -37.75
C PHE A 524 -8.44 -39.76 -38.86
N VAL A 525 -9.12 -39.96 -39.98
CA VAL A 525 -8.57 -40.70 -41.14
C VAL A 525 -7.33 -40.01 -41.72
N LYS A 526 -7.34 -38.68 -41.85
CA LYS A 526 -6.17 -37.92 -42.31
C LYS A 526 -4.96 -38.11 -41.39
N ILE A 527 -5.17 -38.07 -40.06
CA ILE A 527 -4.09 -38.30 -39.10
C ILE A 527 -3.59 -39.75 -39.17
N VAL A 528 -4.48 -40.73 -39.32
CA VAL A 528 -4.12 -42.15 -39.52
C VAL A 528 -3.25 -42.33 -40.75
N ASN A 529 -3.64 -41.77 -41.90
CA ASN A 529 -2.84 -41.84 -43.13
C ASN A 529 -1.43 -41.31 -42.93
N ARG A 530 -1.30 -40.13 -42.31
CA ARG A 530 0.00 -39.51 -41.99
C ARG A 530 0.81 -40.35 -41.01
N ALA A 531 0.18 -40.85 -39.95
CA ALA A 531 0.86 -41.66 -38.94
C ALA A 531 1.40 -42.97 -39.52
N PHE A 532 0.60 -43.66 -40.34
CA PHE A 532 0.97 -44.96 -40.94
C PHE A 532 1.73 -44.85 -42.26
N GLY A 533 1.81 -43.66 -42.86
CA GLY A 533 2.50 -43.43 -44.13
C GLY A 533 1.73 -43.96 -45.33
N PHE A 534 0.40 -44.10 -45.23
CA PHE A 534 -0.44 -44.50 -46.35
C PHE A 534 -0.56 -43.35 -47.37
N LYS A 535 -0.36 -43.67 -48.65
CA LYS A 535 -0.33 -42.67 -49.74
C LYS A 535 -1.08 -43.09 -51.00
N THR A 536 -1.32 -44.39 -51.17
CA THR A 536 -1.93 -44.92 -52.40
C THR A 536 -3.43 -44.73 -52.38
N LYS A 537 -3.99 -44.12 -53.42
CA LYS A 537 -5.43 -43.85 -53.55
C LYS A 537 -6.14 -45.02 -54.24
N ALA A 538 -7.38 -45.32 -53.84
CA ALA A 538 -8.24 -46.27 -54.56
C ALA A 538 -8.74 -45.68 -55.89
N SER A 539 -8.89 -46.50 -56.93
CA SER A 539 -9.32 -46.04 -58.27
C SER A 539 -10.81 -45.68 -58.36
N ASN A 540 -11.64 -46.21 -57.46
CA ASN A 540 -13.09 -46.04 -57.49
C ASN A 540 -13.53 -44.84 -56.63
N GLU A 541 -14.70 -44.29 -56.94
CA GLU A 541 -15.32 -43.22 -56.15
C GLU A 541 -15.64 -43.70 -54.72
N PRO A 542 -15.41 -42.86 -53.68
CA PRO A 542 -15.43 -43.30 -52.30
C PRO A 542 -16.84 -43.51 -51.74
N PHE A 543 -17.61 -42.44 -51.55
CA PHE A 543 -18.94 -42.44 -50.92
C PHE A 543 -19.79 -41.27 -51.46
N ILE A 544 -21.12 -41.36 -51.37
CA ILE A 544 -22.02 -40.33 -51.92
C ILE A 544 -21.86 -38.95 -51.23
N ASP A 545 -21.38 -38.93 -49.99
CA ASP A 545 -21.15 -37.74 -49.17
C ASP A 545 -19.67 -37.28 -49.17
N VAL A 546 -18.85 -37.79 -50.09
CA VAL A 546 -17.43 -37.44 -50.23
C VAL A 546 -17.17 -36.95 -51.66
N GLN A 547 -17.28 -35.64 -51.87
CA GLN A 547 -17.12 -34.96 -53.15
C GLN A 547 -15.65 -34.65 -53.46
N THR A 548 -15.30 -34.58 -54.75
CA THR A 548 -13.91 -34.39 -55.25
C THR A 548 -13.23 -33.10 -54.77
N ASN A 549 -14.00 -32.07 -54.44
CA ASN A 549 -13.52 -30.79 -53.93
C ASN A 549 -13.39 -30.74 -52.39
N ASN A 550 -13.79 -31.80 -51.67
CA ASN A 550 -13.65 -31.85 -50.22
C ASN A 550 -12.18 -32.03 -49.83
N TRP A 551 -11.71 -31.31 -48.80
CA TRP A 551 -10.31 -31.37 -48.35
C TRP A 551 -9.87 -32.78 -47.92
N TYR A 552 -10.80 -33.65 -47.52
CA TYR A 552 -10.56 -35.04 -47.11
C TYR A 552 -10.76 -36.07 -48.24
N TYR A 553 -11.10 -35.65 -49.46
CA TYR A 553 -11.42 -36.57 -50.56
C TYR A 553 -10.32 -37.61 -50.80
N ASP A 554 -9.08 -37.14 -50.92
CA ASP A 554 -7.92 -38.01 -51.12
C ASP A 554 -7.63 -38.91 -49.91
N ASP A 555 -7.76 -38.37 -48.70
CA ASP A 555 -7.51 -39.12 -47.47
C ASP A 555 -8.47 -40.31 -47.32
N VAL A 556 -9.74 -40.13 -47.67
CA VAL A 556 -10.74 -41.21 -47.66
C VAL A 556 -10.38 -42.28 -48.70
N ARG A 557 -9.95 -41.90 -49.91
CA ARG A 557 -9.52 -42.85 -50.94
C ARG A 557 -8.27 -43.63 -50.54
N ILE A 558 -7.36 -43.00 -49.81
CA ILE A 558 -6.18 -43.67 -49.24
C ILE A 558 -6.63 -44.69 -48.19
N ALA A 559 -7.57 -44.32 -47.32
CA ALA A 559 -8.10 -45.21 -46.29
C ALA A 559 -8.79 -46.45 -46.86
N ILE A 560 -9.54 -46.29 -47.95
CA ILE A 560 -10.16 -47.39 -48.70
C ILE A 560 -9.10 -48.31 -49.28
N LYS A 561 -8.07 -47.76 -49.93
CA LYS A 561 -6.99 -48.57 -50.52
C LYS A 561 -6.16 -49.31 -49.46
N ALA A 562 -5.95 -48.68 -48.31
CA ALA A 562 -5.29 -49.27 -47.15
C ALA A 562 -6.15 -50.33 -46.44
N GLY A 563 -7.45 -50.40 -46.74
CA GLY A 563 -8.35 -51.47 -46.30
C GLY A 563 -8.91 -51.33 -44.89
N TYR A 564 -8.72 -50.18 -44.23
CA TYR A 564 -9.28 -49.93 -42.88
C TYR A 564 -10.58 -49.13 -42.88
N ILE A 565 -11.02 -48.66 -44.06
CA ILE A 565 -12.36 -48.14 -44.33
C ILE A 565 -12.93 -48.93 -45.51
N THR A 566 -14.19 -49.38 -45.40
CA THR A 566 -14.86 -50.14 -46.46
C THR A 566 -16.03 -49.35 -47.05
N THR A 567 -16.34 -49.60 -48.32
CA THR A 567 -17.45 -48.96 -49.06
C THR A 567 -18.76 -49.76 -48.95
N ALA A 568 -18.87 -50.69 -48.00
CA ALA A 568 -20.09 -51.48 -47.78
C ALA A 568 -21.26 -50.62 -47.29
N GLN A 569 -20.96 -49.43 -46.75
CA GLN A 569 -21.93 -48.41 -46.36
C GLN A 569 -21.95 -47.31 -47.44
N ASN A 570 -23.12 -46.81 -47.82
CA ASN A 570 -23.24 -45.80 -48.87
C ASN A 570 -22.72 -44.40 -48.46
N LYS A 571 -22.54 -44.14 -47.16
CA LYS A 571 -22.11 -42.85 -46.60
C LYS A 571 -20.88 -43.01 -45.68
N PHE A 572 -19.94 -42.09 -45.77
CA PHE A 572 -18.75 -42.03 -44.91
C PHE A 572 -18.99 -41.29 -43.60
N ARG A 573 -19.84 -40.25 -43.61
CA ARG A 573 -20.08 -39.29 -42.52
C ARG A 573 -18.81 -38.52 -42.11
N PRO A 574 -18.20 -37.74 -43.02
CA PRO A 574 -16.90 -37.10 -42.79
C PRO A 574 -16.87 -36.09 -41.65
N ASN A 575 -17.96 -35.34 -41.47
CA ASN A 575 -18.06 -34.24 -40.51
C ASN A 575 -18.62 -34.68 -39.15
N ASP A 576 -19.06 -35.93 -39.03
CA ASP A 576 -19.54 -36.46 -37.76
C ASP A 576 -18.34 -36.71 -36.84
N PRO A 577 -18.42 -36.34 -35.55
CA PRO A 577 -17.47 -36.80 -34.55
C PRO A 577 -17.36 -38.32 -34.53
N ILE A 578 -16.15 -38.86 -34.43
CA ILE A 578 -15.93 -40.31 -34.43
C ILE A 578 -16.02 -40.89 -33.02
N SER A 579 -16.78 -41.98 -32.88
CA SER A 579 -16.94 -42.68 -31.61
C SER A 579 -15.73 -43.54 -31.25
N ARG A 580 -15.59 -43.86 -29.96
CA ARG A 580 -14.49 -44.70 -29.45
C ARG A 580 -14.52 -46.13 -30.01
N GLU A 581 -15.70 -46.70 -30.23
CA GLU A 581 -15.81 -48.04 -30.83
C GLU A 581 -15.46 -48.05 -32.34
N GLU A 582 -15.73 -46.96 -33.06
CA GLU A 582 -15.28 -46.79 -34.45
C GLU A 582 -13.76 -46.62 -34.55
N VAL A 583 -13.15 -45.86 -33.63
CA VAL A 583 -11.69 -45.78 -33.54
C VAL A 583 -11.08 -47.15 -33.27
N ALA A 584 -11.62 -47.91 -32.31
CA ALA A 584 -11.16 -49.27 -32.02
C ALA A 584 -11.22 -50.18 -33.26
N ALA A 585 -12.30 -50.09 -34.03
CA ALA A 585 -12.45 -50.83 -35.28
C ALA A 585 -11.41 -50.45 -36.34
N ILE A 586 -11.13 -49.16 -36.51
CA ILE A 586 -10.10 -48.69 -37.45
C ILE A 586 -8.72 -49.21 -37.03
N VAL A 587 -8.31 -48.97 -35.78
CA VAL A 587 -6.94 -49.26 -35.34
C VAL A 587 -6.66 -50.76 -35.29
N THR A 588 -7.62 -51.58 -34.89
CA THR A 588 -7.45 -53.04 -34.86
C THR A 588 -7.54 -53.68 -36.24
N THR A 589 -8.23 -53.06 -37.19
CA THR A 589 -8.20 -53.48 -38.59
C THR A 589 -6.82 -53.22 -39.20
N ILE A 590 -6.23 -52.05 -38.96
CA ILE A 590 -4.87 -51.72 -39.41
C ILE A 590 -3.84 -52.69 -38.81
N LYS A 591 -3.95 -52.98 -37.51
CA LYS A 591 -3.01 -53.86 -36.79
C LYS A 591 -3.32 -55.35 -36.90
N LYS A 592 -4.43 -55.73 -37.52
CA LYS A 592 -4.90 -57.12 -37.69
C LYS A 592 -4.95 -57.91 -36.38
N ASN A 593 -5.48 -57.29 -35.33
CA ASN A 593 -5.46 -57.83 -33.97
C ASN A 593 -6.81 -57.71 -33.25
N LYS A 594 -7.91 -57.86 -34.01
CA LYS A 594 -9.24 -58.10 -33.43
C LYS A 594 -9.22 -59.42 -32.67
N ASP A 595 -9.95 -59.49 -31.57
CA ASP A 595 -10.01 -60.68 -30.71
C ASP A 595 -11.46 -61.04 -30.40
N ASN A 596 -11.81 -62.32 -30.57
CA ASN A 596 -13.15 -62.83 -30.30
C ASN A 596 -13.28 -63.41 -28.88
N ASN A 597 -12.17 -63.57 -28.15
CA ASN A 597 -12.20 -63.93 -26.75
C ASN A 597 -12.54 -62.69 -25.92
N LEU A 598 -13.83 -62.48 -25.63
CA LEU A 598 -14.34 -61.26 -25.00
C LEU A 598 -14.02 -61.17 -23.49
N ASP A 599 -12.84 -61.58 -23.04
CA ASP A 599 -12.49 -61.66 -21.61
C ASP A 599 -12.00 -60.32 -21.04
N LYS A 600 -11.39 -59.43 -21.84
CA LYS A 600 -10.97 -58.10 -21.37
C LYS A 600 -12.13 -57.12 -21.36
N ILE A 601 -12.93 -57.06 -22.43
CA ILE A 601 -14.05 -56.12 -22.57
C ILE A 601 -15.10 -56.34 -21.49
N LYS A 602 -15.35 -57.59 -21.08
CA LYS A 602 -16.31 -57.95 -20.01
C LYS A 602 -15.94 -57.40 -18.64
N LYS A 603 -14.70 -56.91 -18.45
CA LYS A 603 -14.27 -56.25 -17.21
C LYS A 603 -14.74 -54.79 -17.12
N TYR A 604 -15.19 -54.21 -18.24
CA TYR A 604 -15.72 -52.86 -18.28
C TYR A 604 -17.22 -52.85 -17.94
N LYS A 605 -17.65 -51.90 -17.12
CA LYS A 605 -19.04 -51.78 -16.62
C LYS A 605 -20.06 -51.56 -17.74
N ASP A 606 -19.62 -50.97 -18.85
CA ASP A 606 -20.44 -50.55 -19.97
C ASP A 606 -20.20 -51.39 -21.24
N TYR A 607 -19.62 -52.59 -21.10
CA TYR A 607 -19.35 -53.48 -22.24
C TYR A 607 -20.61 -53.80 -23.05
N ASN A 608 -21.77 -53.86 -22.39
CA ASN A 608 -23.06 -54.12 -23.01
C ASN A 608 -23.56 -52.98 -23.92
N LYS A 609 -22.95 -51.80 -23.85
CA LYS A 609 -23.22 -50.66 -24.74
C LYS A 609 -22.39 -50.71 -26.03
N VAL A 610 -21.42 -51.63 -26.13
CA VAL A 610 -20.59 -51.79 -27.33
C VAL A 610 -21.44 -52.42 -28.42
N SER A 611 -21.45 -51.80 -29.60
CA SER A 611 -22.16 -52.34 -30.74
C SER A 611 -21.65 -53.73 -31.10
N LYS A 612 -22.56 -54.66 -31.47
CA LYS A 612 -22.19 -56.06 -31.79
C LYS A 612 -21.07 -56.17 -32.84
N TRP A 613 -21.07 -55.29 -33.83
CA TRP A 613 -20.06 -55.25 -34.91
C TRP A 613 -18.67 -54.81 -34.42
N ALA A 614 -18.61 -54.08 -33.30
CA ALA A 614 -17.37 -53.53 -32.74
C ALA A 614 -16.76 -54.39 -31.63
N LEU A 615 -17.49 -55.40 -31.10
CA LEU A 615 -17.06 -56.21 -29.95
C LEU A 615 -15.62 -56.71 -30.07
N SER A 616 -15.29 -57.38 -31.17
CA SER A 616 -13.95 -57.95 -31.35
C SER A 616 -12.86 -56.91 -31.57
N SER A 617 -13.25 -55.73 -32.04
CA SER A 617 -12.33 -54.62 -32.25
C SER A 617 -12.05 -53.88 -30.94
N VAL A 618 -13.06 -53.69 -30.11
CA VAL A 618 -12.91 -53.10 -28.78
C VAL A 618 -12.12 -54.03 -27.86
N GLU A 619 -12.43 -55.33 -27.89
CA GLU A 619 -11.65 -56.36 -27.18
C GLU A 619 -10.17 -56.28 -27.54
N GLY A 620 -9.83 -56.37 -28.83
CA GLY A 620 -8.45 -56.29 -29.29
C GLY A 620 -7.75 -54.97 -28.94
N ALA A 621 -8.45 -53.84 -29.03
CA ALA A 621 -7.90 -52.53 -28.67
C ALA A 621 -7.58 -52.41 -27.17
N ILE A 622 -8.42 -53.00 -26.31
CA ILE A 622 -8.18 -53.08 -24.87
C ILE A 622 -7.02 -54.03 -24.58
N GLU A 623 -7.03 -55.23 -25.17
CA GLU A 623 -6.02 -56.27 -24.92
C GLU A 623 -4.61 -55.78 -25.27
N LYS A 624 -4.46 -55.02 -26.36
CA LYS A 624 -3.17 -54.45 -26.78
C LYS A 624 -2.82 -53.14 -26.09
N GLY A 625 -3.67 -52.65 -25.18
CA GLY A 625 -3.44 -51.43 -24.42
C GLY A 625 -3.56 -50.13 -25.23
N TYR A 626 -4.17 -50.18 -26.42
CA TYR A 626 -4.34 -48.98 -27.27
C TYR A 626 -5.37 -48.02 -26.66
N MET A 627 -6.44 -48.57 -26.09
CA MET A 627 -7.58 -47.85 -25.52
C MET A 627 -8.01 -48.46 -24.18
N GLY A 628 -8.82 -47.72 -23.40
CA GLY A 628 -9.47 -48.24 -22.18
C GLY A 628 -8.64 -48.21 -20.89
N GLN A 629 -7.39 -47.74 -20.92
CA GLN A 629 -6.54 -47.67 -19.72
C GLN A 629 -7.06 -46.64 -18.70
N GLY A 630 -7.04 -46.99 -17.41
CA GLY A 630 -7.30 -46.06 -16.29
C GLY A 630 -8.77 -45.83 -15.91
N SER A 631 -9.72 -46.52 -16.54
CA SER A 631 -11.17 -46.41 -16.24
C SER A 631 -11.82 -47.80 -16.33
N LEU A 632 -12.81 -48.07 -15.48
CA LEU A 632 -13.68 -49.26 -15.59
C LEU A 632 -14.85 -49.04 -16.57
N GLU A 633 -14.89 -47.91 -17.26
CA GLU A 633 -15.84 -47.60 -18.34
C GLU A 633 -15.09 -47.29 -19.64
N PHE A 634 -15.47 -47.94 -20.73
CA PHE A 634 -14.86 -47.79 -22.05
C PHE A 634 -15.47 -46.63 -22.85
N ARG A 635 -16.76 -46.36 -22.64
CA ARG A 635 -17.62 -45.36 -23.28
C ARG A 635 -17.73 -45.53 -24.80
N PRO A 636 -18.20 -46.68 -25.30
CA PRO A 636 -18.09 -47.06 -26.72
C PRO A 636 -18.72 -46.05 -27.69
N THR A 637 -19.88 -45.49 -27.34
CA THR A 637 -20.62 -44.53 -28.16
C THR A 637 -20.23 -43.07 -27.94
N ALA A 638 -19.34 -42.79 -26.98
CA ALA A 638 -18.85 -41.44 -26.77
C ALA A 638 -17.85 -41.05 -27.86
N ASN A 639 -17.85 -39.78 -28.25
CA ASN A 639 -16.89 -39.24 -29.21
C ASN A 639 -15.51 -39.16 -28.57
N ILE A 640 -14.47 -39.49 -29.34
CA ILE A 640 -13.09 -39.35 -28.89
C ILE A 640 -12.61 -37.90 -29.07
N THR A 641 -11.79 -37.40 -28.16
CA THR A 641 -11.17 -36.07 -28.32
C THR A 641 -9.95 -36.12 -29.24
N ARG A 642 -9.50 -34.96 -29.73
CA ARG A 642 -8.26 -34.84 -30.53
C ARG A 642 -7.03 -35.34 -29.76
N ALA A 643 -6.94 -35.05 -28.46
CA ALA A 643 -5.85 -35.54 -27.62
C ALA A 643 -5.89 -37.06 -27.46
N GLU A 644 -7.06 -37.62 -27.15
CA GLU A 644 -7.23 -39.06 -27.03
C GLU A 644 -6.90 -39.80 -28.33
N ALA A 645 -7.32 -39.25 -29.49
CA ALA A 645 -6.99 -39.82 -30.80
C ALA A 645 -5.48 -39.90 -31.04
N VAL A 646 -4.74 -38.81 -30.77
CA VAL A 646 -3.27 -38.79 -30.90
C VAL A 646 -2.59 -39.73 -29.92
N VAL A 647 -3.08 -39.82 -28.68
CA VAL A 647 -2.57 -40.75 -27.67
C VAL A 647 -2.79 -42.21 -28.10
N THR A 648 -3.98 -42.55 -28.59
CA THR A 648 -4.27 -43.87 -29.13
C THR A 648 -3.33 -44.21 -30.28
N LEU A 649 -3.13 -43.32 -31.25
CA LEU A 649 -2.20 -43.54 -32.37
C LEU A 649 -0.73 -43.67 -31.91
N SER A 650 -0.33 -42.90 -30.90
CA SER A 650 1.01 -42.95 -30.32
C SER A 650 1.30 -44.27 -29.60
N ARG A 651 0.27 -44.94 -29.05
CA ARG A 651 0.42 -46.27 -28.43
C ARG A 651 0.53 -47.41 -29.45
N ILE A 652 0.07 -47.18 -30.68
CA ILE A 652 0.02 -48.20 -31.73
C ILE A 652 1.33 -48.25 -32.55
N LYS A 653 2.04 -47.12 -32.60
CA LYS A 653 3.26 -46.87 -33.36
C LYS A 653 4.50 -46.99 -32.49
#